data_AF-A0A1B0C9R2-F1
#
_entry.id   AF-A0A1B0C9R2-F1
#
_cell.length_a   1.000
_cell.length_b   1.000
_cell.length_c   1.000
_cell.angle_alpha   90.00
_cell.angle_beta   90.00
_cell.angle_gamma   90.00
#
_symmetry.space_group_name_H-M   'P 1'
#
loop_
_entity.id
_entity.type
_entity.pdbx_description
1 polymer ?
#
loop_
_entity_poly.entity_id
_entity_poly.type
_entity_poly.pdbx_seq_one_letter_code
_entity_poly.pdbx_strand_id
1 'polypeptide(L)'
;MNGATEDGSNYEDFLNLHEPHLRQSGVPQHFWPSLCNKLHNQIFDAGDSLSLLLLDYGDEGRQENDPVWTVVVSREGGIAANDGNSIFLVDHAWTFRMDNAKKQLEEVPRLLSRMCVIMGVDEDNESSEECVRKIMRKLWRYNSMYSVNATGISIENQMPIWYVMDELGSGIQHSDTPNFRIVPFLHITEQVTYGILFPVADCEEDEIVTRDFVEQYRADNEMRRNALLLPWKHTDFLGEDYVQKEPEKDYFLAGRVREESLPEASTENPEVDANQPLKVYADYSFVNKYLTDEAFEIVDSPDKADVLWLSSHFKDYAEFSRQNPNKFINQFPYENVLTVKDLLSIVCRRVSSQHSDAQTLETFPKWLPTTYNLNTELIQFASYFQHREARQLNNHWICKPWNLARGLDMHITNDIGHIMRLPATGPKIAQKYVENPVLFQRADLEGAQVKFDVRYVILVKSVHPLSAFVHRNFYLRFANRPFHLNADGFEYETHFTVMNYADPARLYHLPCAEFLTKWSEQYPEHPWEGVETTICEMLKEMLMGATHKMPPCGIGASSQSRALYAADIMLSWDEGRIQPKLLEVNWMPDCQRACEYYPDFYNDVFKLLFLDQENFDVFRVREESLPEASTENPEVDANQPLKVYADYSFVNKYLTDEAFEIMDSPDKADVLWLSSHFKDYAEFSRQNPNKFINQFPYENVLTVKDLLSIVCRRVSSQHSDAQTLETFPKWLPTTYNLNTELIQFASYFQHREARQLNNHWICKPWNLARGLDMHITNDIGHIMRLPATGPKIAQKYVENPVLFQRADLEGAQVKFDVRYVILVKSVHPLSAFVHRNFYLRFANRPFHLNADGFEYETHFTVMNYADPARLYHLPCAEFLTKWSEQYPEHPWEGVETTICEMLKEMLMGATHKMPPCGIGASPQSRALYAADIMLSWDEGRIQPKLLEVNWMPDCQRACEYYPDFYNDVFKLLFLDQENFDVFRSIN
;
A
#
# COMPACT_ATOMS: atom_id res chain seq x y z
N MET A 1 -54.38 42.63 29.64
CA MET A 1 -55.65 42.56 28.86
C MET A 1 -55.29 42.64 27.39
N ASN A 2 -56.11 42.00 26.55
CA ASN A 2 -55.90 41.74 25.12
C ASN A 2 -55.18 42.84 24.32
N GLY A 3 -54.07 42.44 23.69
CA GLY A 3 -53.35 43.18 22.65
C GLY A 3 -52.90 42.23 21.55
N ALA A 4 -53.82 41.43 21.01
CA ALA A 4 -53.55 40.59 19.85
C ALA A 4 -54.12 41.28 18.60
N THR A 5 -53.24 41.75 17.71
CA THR A 5 -53.25 41.54 16.23
C THR A 5 -52.26 42.51 15.58
N GLU A 6 -50.98 42.15 15.59
CA GLU A 6 -50.03 42.42 14.48
C GLU A 6 -48.88 41.38 14.54
N ASP A 7 -48.42 40.98 15.74
CA ASP A 7 -47.39 39.94 15.98
C ASP A 7 -47.77 38.48 15.68
N GLY A 8 -49.02 38.21 15.29
CA GLY A 8 -49.53 36.83 15.16
C GLY A 8 -48.76 35.98 14.14
N SER A 9 -48.39 36.56 12.99
CA SER A 9 -47.57 35.84 12.01
C SER A 9 -46.14 35.67 12.50
N ASN A 10 -45.53 36.69 13.11
CA ASN A 10 -44.12 36.68 13.52
C ASN A 10 -43.78 35.50 14.44
N TYR A 11 -44.64 35.17 15.41
CA TYR A 11 -44.45 33.99 16.27
C TYR A 11 -44.75 32.66 15.57
N GLU A 12 -45.75 32.61 14.68
CA GLU A 12 -46.08 31.40 13.91
C GLU A 12 -44.98 31.09 12.86
N ASP A 13 -44.47 32.12 12.18
CA ASP A 13 -43.31 32.10 11.28
C ASP A 13 -42.03 31.68 12.03
N PHE A 14 -41.81 32.20 13.24
CA PHE A 14 -40.71 31.75 14.12
C PHE A 14 -40.83 30.26 14.44
N LEU A 15 -42.00 29.76 14.86
CA LEU A 15 -42.17 28.33 15.15
C LEU A 15 -41.98 27.46 13.91
N ASN A 16 -42.53 27.86 12.76
CA ASN A 16 -42.35 27.16 11.48
C ASN A 16 -40.87 26.97 11.10
N LEU A 17 -39.99 27.91 11.48
CA LEU A 17 -38.54 27.84 11.24
C LEU A 17 -37.76 27.15 12.37
N HIS A 18 -38.16 27.36 13.63
CA HIS A 18 -37.31 27.08 14.80
C HIS A 18 -37.80 25.98 15.74
N GLU A 19 -39.08 25.59 15.69
CA GLU A 19 -39.62 24.54 16.56
C GLU A 19 -38.82 23.22 16.51
N PRO A 20 -38.38 22.70 15.34
CA PRO A 20 -37.59 21.47 15.28
C PRO A 20 -36.28 21.57 16.08
N HIS A 21 -35.57 22.70 15.97
CA HIS A 21 -34.31 22.92 16.66
C HIS A 21 -34.52 23.11 18.18
N LEU A 22 -35.53 23.90 18.58
CA LEU A 22 -35.85 24.11 19.99
C LEU A 22 -36.23 22.80 20.70
N ARG A 23 -36.99 21.92 20.02
CA ARG A 23 -37.30 20.58 20.51
C ARG A 23 -36.08 19.68 20.58
N GLN A 24 -35.25 19.65 19.53
CA GLN A 24 -34.03 18.83 19.48
C GLN A 24 -33.03 19.22 20.58
N SER A 25 -32.81 20.53 20.78
CA SER A 25 -31.95 21.06 21.83
C SER A 25 -32.59 21.00 23.22
N GLY A 26 -33.86 20.57 23.34
CA GLY A 26 -34.55 20.39 24.62
C GLY A 26 -34.84 21.70 25.35
N VAL A 27 -35.11 22.79 24.63
CA VAL A 27 -35.52 24.08 25.20
C VAL A 27 -37.01 24.01 25.58
N PRO A 28 -37.39 24.19 26.87
CA PRO A 28 -38.78 24.10 27.29
C PRO A 28 -39.73 25.09 26.61
N GLN A 29 -40.96 24.65 26.31
CA GLN A 29 -41.93 25.41 25.51
C GLN A 29 -42.37 26.74 26.14
N HIS A 30 -42.36 26.86 27.47
CA HIS A 30 -42.78 28.09 28.16
C HIS A 30 -41.82 29.27 27.93
N PHE A 31 -40.59 29.00 27.51
CA PHE A 31 -39.62 30.04 27.16
C PHE A 31 -39.72 30.53 25.70
N TRP A 32 -40.36 29.77 24.80
CA TRP A 32 -40.35 30.07 23.35
C TRP A 32 -40.92 31.45 22.97
N PRO A 33 -42.02 31.96 23.59
CA PRO A 33 -42.53 33.31 23.30
C PRO A 33 -41.54 34.42 23.70
N SER A 34 -40.90 34.29 24.87
CA SER A 34 -39.87 35.22 25.34
C SER A 34 -38.67 35.23 24.39
N LEU A 35 -38.17 34.04 24.02
CA LEU A 35 -37.06 33.87 23.08
C LEU A 35 -37.35 34.52 21.72
N CYS A 36 -38.54 34.30 21.15
CA CYS A 36 -38.94 34.93 19.89
C CYS A 36 -38.92 36.46 19.99
N ASN A 37 -39.46 37.02 21.07
CA ASN A 37 -39.45 38.45 21.32
C ASN A 37 -38.03 39.02 21.49
N LYS A 38 -37.15 38.31 22.21
CA LYS A 38 -35.76 38.73 22.45
C LYS A 38 -34.92 38.68 21.17
N LEU A 39 -35.07 37.64 20.35
CA LEU A 39 -34.40 37.54 19.05
C LEU A 39 -34.87 38.64 18.09
N HIS A 40 -36.19 38.80 17.91
CA HIS A 40 -36.74 39.80 16.97
C HIS A 40 -36.34 41.25 17.32
N ASN A 41 -36.18 41.56 18.60
CA ASN A 41 -35.86 42.90 19.08
C ASN A 41 -34.39 43.07 19.55
N GLN A 42 -33.53 42.06 19.36
CA GLN A 42 -32.13 42.05 19.79
C GLN A 42 -31.95 42.42 21.29
N ILE A 43 -32.75 41.81 22.17
CA ILE A 43 -32.76 42.08 23.61
C ILE A 43 -31.77 41.19 24.35
N PHE A 44 -30.72 41.81 24.90
CA PHE A 44 -29.73 41.18 25.77
C PHE A 44 -29.91 41.64 27.22
N ASP A 45 -30.78 40.94 27.96
CA ASP A 45 -31.21 41.29 29.32
C ASP A 45 -30.62 40.37 30.41
N ALA A 46 -29.59 39.58 30.08
CA ALA A 46 -28.92 38.71 31.04
C ALA A 46 -28.40 39.49 32.27
N GLY A 47 -27.89 40.71 32.06
CA GLY A 47 -27.39 41.59 33.11
C GLY A 47 -28.45 42.13 34.09
N ASP A 48 -29.74 42.02 33.76
CA ASP A 48 -30.83 42.40 34.67
C ASP A 48 -31.13 41.31 35.73
N SER A 49 -30.58 40.10 35.54
CA SER A 49 -30.84 38.95 36.42
C SER A 49 -29.58 38.21 36.88
N LEU A 50 -28.47 38.36 36.16
CA LEU A 50 -27.20 37.67 36.38
C LEU A 50 -26.06 38.68 36.46
N SER A 51 -25.05 38.41 37.28
CA SER A 51 -23.86 39.26 37.40
C SER A 51 -22.57 38.47 37.27
N LEU A 52 -21.65 39.01 36.47
CA LEU A 52 -20.30 38.49 36.28
C LEU A 52 -19.38 39.04 37.38
N LEU A 53 -18.73 38.16 38.13
CA LEU A 53 -17.82 38.49 39.23
C LEU A 53 -16.40 38.03 38.90
N LEU A 54 -15.41 38.89 39.17
CA LEU A 54 -14.00 38.53 39.14
C LEU A 54 -13.67 37.70 40.40
N LEU A 55 -13.01 36.56 40.23
CA LEU A 55 -12.61 35.71 41.35
C LEU A 55 -11.28 36.21 41.95
N ASP A 56 -11.30 36.49 43.26
CA ASP A 56 -10.12 36.81 44.05
C ASP A 56 -9.63 35.56 44.80
N TYR A 57 -8.36 35.24 44.61
CA TYR A 57 -7.67 34.08 45.20
C TYR A 57 -6.83 34.44 46.44
N GLY A 58 -6.81 35.71 46.82
CA GLY A 58 -6.07 36.20 47.98
C GLY A 58 -4.57 35.91 47.92
N ASP A 59 -3.97 35.64 49.08
CA ASP A 59 -2.51 35.47 49.24
C ASP A 59 -1.95 34.22 48.52
N GLU A 60 -2.78 33.22 48.18
CA GLU A 60 -2.31 32.00 47.48
C GLU A 60 -2.09 32.24 45.98
N GLY A 61 -2.76 33.24 45.40
CA GLY A 61 -2.69 33.60 43.99
C GLY A 61 -3.41 32.62 43.06
N ARG A 62 -3.93 33.15 41.95
CA ARG A 62 -4.62 32.36 40.91
C ARG A 62 -3.64 31.39 40.24
N GLN A 63 -3.93 30.08 40.26
CA GLN A 63 -3.19 29.07 39.51
C GLN A 63 -3.54 29.13 38.01
N GLU A 64 -2.69 28.57 37.14
CA GLU A 64 -2.88 28.64 35.68
C GLU A 64 -4.25 28.07 35.21
N ASN A 65 -4.74 27.07 35.95
CA ASN A 65 -6.00 26.38 35.69
C ASN A 65 -7.20 26.93 36.47
N ASP A 66 -7.03 27.99 37.25
CA ASP A 66 -8.15 28.57 38.00
C ASP A 66 -9.02 29.47 37.10
N PRO A 67 -10.36 29.46 37.29
CA PRO A 67 -11.26 30.36 36.55
C PRO A 67 -10.97 31.83 36.85
N VAL A 68 -11.18 32.70 35.87
CA VAL A 68 -11.03 34.16 36.06
C VAL A 68 -12.30 34.75 36.62
N TRP A 69 -13.44 34.33 36.05
CA TRP A 69 -14.75 34.89 36.29
C TRP A 69 -15.71 33.80 36.76
N THR A 70 -16.71 34.19 37.53
CA THR A 70 -17.89 33.37 37.83
C THR A 70 -19.16 34.18 37.59
N VAL A 71 -20.30 33.52 37.43
CA VAL A 71 -21.61 34.16 37.26
C VAL A 71 -22.50 33.81 38.43
N VAL A 72 -23.18 34.80 39.01
CA VAL A 72 -24.17 34.61 40.08
C VAL A 72 -25.53 35.16 39.66
N VAL A 73 -26.60 34.68 40.30
CA VAL A 73 -27.94 35.26 40.20
C VAL A 73 -28.00 36.54 41.02
N SER A 74 -28.21 37.69 40.37
CA SER A 74 -28.32 39.01 41.02
C SER A 74 -29.75 39.58 41.01
N ARG A 75 -30.73 38.79 40.54
CA ARG A 75 -32.15 39.12 40.60
C ARG A 75 -32.65 39.03 42.05
N GLU A 76 -33.18 40.14 42.59
CA GLU A 76 -33.80 40.17 43.92
C GLU A 76 -34.90 39.09 44.02
N GLY A 77 -34.75 38.16 44.99
CA GLY A 77 -35.67 37.04 45.18
C GLY A 77 -35.47 35.84 44.24
N GLY A 78 -34.37 35.79 43.47
CA GLY A 78 -33.95 34.62 42.71
C GLY A 78 -34.62 34.44 41.33
N ILE A 79 -34.44 33.24 40.75
CA ILE A 79 -34.96 32.85 39.43
C ILE A 79 -35.71 31.52 39.54
N ALA A 80 -37.01 31.51 39.23
CA ALA A 80 -37.79 30.28 39.14
C ALA A 80 -37.66 29.64 37.75
N ALA A 81 -37.44 28.33 37.68
CA ALA A 81 -37.26 27.60 36.42
C ALA A 81 -38.51 27.61 35.51
N ASN A 82 -39.67 27.91 36.09
CA ASN A 82 -40.94 28.02 35.38
C ASN A 82 -41.30 29.46 34.92
N ASP A 83 -40.50 30.47 35.24
CA ASP A 83 -40.69 31.83 34.72
C ASP A 83 -40.29 31.89 33.24
N GLY A 84 -41.28 31.92 32.35
CA GLY A 84 -41.08 31.94 30.89
C GLY A 84 -40.26 33.11 30.35
N ASN A 85 -39.99 34.15 31.16
CA ASN A 85 -39.10 35.26 30.77
C ASN A 85 -37.62 34.99 31.06
N SER A 86 -37.31 34.02 31.93
CA SER A 86 -35.96 33.69 32.39
C SER A 86 -35.18 32.83 31.38
N ILE A 87 -35.12 33.29 30.13
CA ILE A 87 -34.33 32.72 29.04
C ILE A 87 -33.49 33.85 28.42
N PHE A 88 -32.18 33.66 28.32
CA PHE A 88 -31.23 34.72 28.00
C PHE A 88 -30.46 34.40 26.73
N LEU A 89 -30.19 35.44 25.93
CA LEU A 89 -29.27 35.37 24.79
C LEU A 89 -27.85 35.61 25.29
N VAL A 90 -26.94 34.72 24.91
CA VAL A 90 -25.50 34.80 25.14
C VAL A 90 -24.82 34.91 23.79
N ASP A 91 -24.00 35.93 23.60
CA ASP A 91 -23.33 36.19 22.33
C ASP A 91 -22.16 35.24 22.09
N HIS A 92 -21.88 34.96 20.82
CA HIS A 92 -20.65 34.27 20.40
C HIS A 92 -19.56 35.32 20.13
N ALA A 93 -18.82 35.71 21.18
CA ALA A 93 -17.75 36.72 21.10
C ALA A 93 -16.66 36.41 20.07
N TRP A 94 -16.44 35.13 19.78
CA TRP A 94 -15.55 34.67 18.73
C TRP A 94 -16.08 33.38 18.11
N THR A 95 -16.20 33.33 16.78
CA THR A 95 -16.62 32.13 16.03
C THR A 95 -15.60 31.83 14.95
N PHE A 96 -15.12 30.59 14.88
CA PHE A 96 -13.97 30.21 14.06
C PHE A 96 -13.98 28.74 13.61
N ARG A 97 -13.14 28.46 12.63
CA ARG A 97 -12.67 27.12 12.29
C ARG A 97 -11.20 27.01 12.69
N MET A 98 -10.74 25.82 13.06
CA MET A 98 -9.41 25.64 13.68
C MET A 98 -8.24 26.09 12.79
N ASP A 99 -8.39 25.96 11.47
CA ASP A 99 -7.45 26.42 10.45
C ASP A 99 -7.29 27.96 10.41
N ASN A 100 -8.30 28.71 10.85
CA ASN A 100 -8.32 30.17 10.84
C ASN A 100 -8.15 30.80 12.24
N ALA A 101 -8.23 30.01 13.32
CA ALA A 101 -8.27 30.52 14.69
C ALA A 101 -7.07 31.42 15.04
N LYS A 102 -5.84 30.91 14.89
CA LYS A 102 -4.61 31.66 15.18
C LYS A 102 -4.52 32.95 14.36
N LYS A 103 -4.77 32.85 13.05
CA LYS A 103 -4.77 33.97 12.11
C LYS A 103 -5.76 35.08 12.50
N GLN A 104 -6.96 34.74 12.95
CA GLN A 104 -7.95 35.73 13.38
C GLN A 104 -7.49 36.51 14.62
N LEU A 105 -6.80 35.86 15.58
CA LEU A 105 -6.22 36.56 16.73
C LEU A 105 -5.07 37.49 16.32
N GLU A 106 -4.26 37.08 15.34
CA GLU A 106 -3.14 37.86 14.80
C GLU A 106 -3.59 39.08 13.97
N GLU A 107 -4.65 38.92 13.16
CA GLU A 107 -5.16 39.96 12.26
C GLU A 107 -6.17 40.93 12.90
N VAL A 108 -6.78 40.57 14.04
CA VAL A 108 -7.84 41.36 14.69
C VAL A 108 -7.47 41.73 16.14
N PRO A 109 -6.73 42.84 16.37
CA PRO A 109 -6.27 43.22 17.71
C PRO A 109 -7.39 43.34 18.76
N ARG A 110 -8.58 43.84 18.38
CA ARG A 110 -9.71 43.93 19.32
C ARG A 110 -10.23 42.57 19.80
N LEU A 111 -10.11 41.55 18.96
CA LEU A 111 -10.46 40.18 19.33
C LEU A 111 -9.40 39.62 20.28
N LEU A 112 -8.11 39.86 19.99
CA LEU A 112 -6.99 39.47 20.85
C LEU A 112 -7.18 40.03 22.28
N SER A 113 -7.35 41.35 22.42
CA SER A 113 -7.55 42.00 23.73
C SER A 113 -8.79 41.47 24.47
N ARG A 114 -9.92 41.24 23.76
CA ARG A 114 -11.12 40.66 24.37
C ARG A 114 -10.88 39.23 24.87
N MET A 115 -10.17 38.41 24.10
CA MET A 115 -9.80 37.04 24.52
C MET A 115 -8.79 37.06 25.69
N CYS A 116 -7.87 38.03 25.75
CA CYS A 116 -7.00 38.22 26.92
C CYS A 116 -7.81 38.47 28.20
N VAL A 117 -8.83 39.34 28.17
CA VAL A 117 -9.71 39.62 29.31
C VAL A 117 -10.54 38.39 29.72
N ILE A 118 -11.14 37.68 28.75
CA ILE A 118 -11.97 36.49 29.05
C ILE A 118 -11.13 35.35 29.65
N MET A 119 -9.92 35.12 29.13
CA MET A 119 -9.08 33.99 29.54
C MET A 119 -8.07 34.32 30.66
N GLY A 120 -7.95 35.60 31.02
CA GLY A 120 -7.04 36.11 32.03
C GLY A 120 -5.58 35.94 31.61
N VAL A 121 -5.23 36.56 30.49
CA VAL A 121 -3.87 36.70 29.93
C VAL A 121 -3.45 38.16 30.04
N ASP A 122 -2.22 38.42 30.45
CA ASP A 122 -1.71 39.76 30.75
C ASP A 122 -1.18 40.46 29.49
N GLU A 123 -2.06 41.19 28.81
CA GLU A 123 -1.72 41.91 27.57
C GLU A 123 -0.72 43.05 27.77
N ASP A 124 -0.63 43.63 28.98
CA ASP A 124 0.25 44.78 29.27
C ASP A 124 1.73 44.37 29.41
N ASN A 125 1.99 43.13 29.85
CA ASN A 125 3.35 42.61 30.10
C ASN A 125 3.85 41.60 29.05
N GLU A 126 3.05 41.26 28.05
CA GLU A 126 3.34 40.21 27.07
C GLU A 126 3.37 40.72 25.62
N SER A 127 4.04 40.00 24.73
CA SER A 127 3.94 40.30 23.30
C SER A 127 2.62 39.76 22.73
N SER A 128 2.12 40.37 21.65
CA SER A 128 0.90 39.88 20.99
C SER A 128 1.01 38.40 20.55
N GLU A 129 2.20 37.96 20.13
CA GLU A 129 2.49 36.56 19.80
C GLU A 129 2.38 35.63 21.02
N GLU A 130 2.90 36.06 22.17
CA GLU A 130 2.80 35.34 23.45
C GLU A 130 1.34 35.28 23.94
N CYS A 131 0.58 36.38 23.80
CA CYS A 131 -0.86 36.42 24.10
C CYS A 131 -1.64 35.41 23.23
N VAL A 132 -1.43 35.42 21.90
CA VAL A 132 -2.02 34.46 20.95
C VAL A 132 -1.68 33.03 21.39
N ARG A 133 -0.41 32.75 21.71
CA ARG A 133 0.06 31.44 22.16
C ARG A 133 -0.64 30.98 23.44
N LYS A 134 -0.83 31.85 24.43
CA LYS A 134 -1.54 31.51 25.69
C LYS A 134 -3.05 31.34 25.49
N ILE A 135 -3.70 32.18 24.69
CA ILE A 135 -5.10 32.03 24.31
C ILE A 135 -5.33 30.68 23.63
N MET A 136 -4.51 30.32 22.64
CA MET A 136 -4.64 29.03 21.93
C MET A 136 -4.46 27.81 22.83
N ARG A 137 -3.65 27.89 23.90
CA ARG A 137 -3.54 26.82 24.92
C ARG A 137 -4.74 26.80 25.88
N LYS A 138 -5.28 27.95 26.29
CA LYS A 138 -6.46 28.03 27.18
C LYS A 138 -7.79 27.75 26.47
N LEU A 139 -7.82 27.84 25.13
CA LEU A 139 -9.02 27.79 24.29
C LEU A 139 -9.99 26.63 24.61
N TRP A 140 -9.48 25.44 24.89
CA TRP A 140 -10.27 24.22 25.13
C TRP A 140 -11.07 24.21 26.42
N ARG A 141 -10.87 25.22 27.27
CA ARG A 141 -11.64 25.50 28.49
C ARG A 141 -12.83 26.43 28.23
N TYR A 142 -12.79 27.23 27.17
CA TYR A 142 -13.76 28.28 26.88
C TYR A 142 -14.60 27.99 25.64
N ASN A 143 -14.04 27.28 24.66
CA ASN A 143 -14.73 27.02 23.40
C ASN A 143 -15.90 26.04 23.59
N SER A 144 -16.92 26.18 22.74
CA SER A 144 -18.00 25.23 22.49
C SER A 144 -18.11 25.05 20.97
N MET A 145 -19.00 24.17 20.49
CA MET A 145 -19.11 23.91 19.04
C MET A 145 -20.54 23.62 18.60
N TYR A 146 -20.77 23.75 17.30
CA TYR A 146 -21.95 23.26 16.58
C TYR A 146 -21.56 22.85 15.15
N SER A 147 -22.44 22.09 14.49
CA SER A 147 -22.34 21.75 13.06
C SER A 147 -23.66 22.09 12.37
N VAL A 148 -23.59 22.66 11.18
CA VAL A 148 -24.77 23.02 10.37
C VAL A 148 -25.03 21.92 9.34
N ASN A 149 -25.93 21.00 9.69
CA ASN A 149 -26.30 19.87 8.84
C ASN A 149 -27.59 20.19 8.07
N ALA A 150 -27.48 20.46 6.77
CA ALA A 150 -28.64 20.56 5.89
C ALA A 150 -28.43 19.79 4.58
N THR A 151 -29.52 19.30 4.00
CA THR A 151 -29.53 18.53 2.76
C THR A 151 -28.96 19.36 1.59
N GLY A 152 -27.94 18.81 0.91
CA GLY A 152 -27.27 19.47 -0.23
C GLY A 152 -26.06 20.34 0.14
N ILE A 153 -25.76 20.54 1.43
CA ILE A 153 -24.52 21.20 1.87
C ILE A 153 -23.35 20.20 1.78
N SER A 154 -22.21 20.63 1.23
CA SER A 154 -21.01 19.78 1.13
C SER A 154 -20.40 19.45 2.50
N ILE A 155 -19.67 18.33 2.58
CA ILE A 155 -19.08 17.82 3.84
C ILE A 155 -18.14 18.85 4.48
N GLU A 156 -17.40 19.61 3.67
CA GLU A 156 -16.49 20.67 4.12
C GLU A 156 -17.24 21.79 4.85
N ASN A 157 -18.47 22.08 4.43
CA ASN A 157 -19.31 23.10 5.04
C ASN A 157 -20.04 22.59 6.31
N GLN A 158 -20.23 21.28 6.45
CA GLN A 158 -20.77 20.64 7.67
C GLN A 158 -19.74 20.50 8.81
N MET A 159 -18.45 20.80 8.55
CA MET A 159 -17.37 20.71 9.54
C MET A 159 -17.66 21.52 10.82
N PRO A 160 -17.19 21.05 11.99
CA PRO A 160 -17.38 21.71 13.27
C PRO A 160 -16.99 23.19 13.23
N ILE A 161 -17.92 24.05 13.63
CA ILE A 161 -17.66 25.46 13.91
C ILE A 161 -17.47 25.58 15.43
N TRP A 162 -16.34 26.14 15.84
CA TRP A 162 -16.02 26.39 17.23
C TRP A 162 -16.33 27.85 17.57
N TYR A 163 -16.73 28.10 18.80
CA TYR A 163 -16.99 29.45 19.28
C TYR A 163 -16.61 29.62 20.75
N VAL A 164 -16.19 30.83 21.13
CA VAL A 164 -16.09 31.28 22.52
C VAL A 164 -17.23 32.26 22.74
N MET A 165 -17.94 32.11 23.86
CA MET A 165 -19.06 32.98 24.24
C MET A 165 -18.53 34.34 24.73
N ASP A 166 -19.44 35.30 24.90
CA ASP A 166 -19.17 36.53 25.66
C ASP A 166 -18.65 36.27 27.08
N GLU A 167 -18.32 37.36 27.76
CA GLU A 167 -17.79 37.38 29.12
C GLU A 167 -18.72 36.68 30.12
N LEU A 168 -20.04 36.79 29.95
CA LEU A 168 -21.03 36.15 30.81
C LEU A 168 -21.10 34.64 30.53
N GLY A 169 -21.28 34.24 29.28
CA GLY A 169 -21.33 32.83 28.90
C GLY A 169 -20.05 32.07 29.25
N SER A 170 -18.89 32.72 29.08
CA SER A 170 -17.56 32.17 29.41
C SER A 170 -17.27 32.13 30.92
N GLY A 171 -18.00 32.90 31.73
CA GLY A 171 -17.90 32.87 33.20
C GLY A 171 -18.66 31.73 33.87
N ILE A 172 -19.59 31.07 33.17
CA ILE A 172 -20.41 29.98 33.75
C ILE A 172 -19.57 28.71 33.95
N GLN A 173 -19.53 28.22 35.19
CA GLN A 173 -18.68 27.11 35.60
C GLN A 173 -19.35 25.73 35.52
N HIS A 174 -18.55 24.68 35.68
CA HIS A 174 -19.04 23.29 35.67
C HIS A 174 -19.77 22.91 36.97
N SER A 175 -20.85 22.14 36.84
CA SER A 175 -21.41 21.30 37.90
C SER A 175 -21.99 20.00 37.31
N ASP A 176 -21.84 18.87 38.01
CA ASP A 176 -22.56 17.61 37.71
C ASP A 176 -24.07 17.72 38.06
N THR A 177 -24.42 18.65 38.96
CA THR A 177 -25.79 19.05 39.32
C THR A 177 -26.00 20.53 38.96
N PRO A 178 -26.10 20.87 37.67
CA PRO A 178 -26.21 22.24 37.23
C PRO A 178 -27.60 22.82 37.49
N ASN A 179 -27.66 24.12 37.77
CA ASN A 179 -28.90 24.89 37.91
C ASN A 179 -29.32 25.59 36.61
N PHE A 180 -28.41 25.75 35.66
CA PHE A 180 -28.66 26.27 34.31
C PHE A 180 -28.23 25.31 33.20
N ARG A 181 -28.79 25.52 32.02
CA ARG A 181 -28.41 24.84 30.78
C ARG A 181 -28.22 25.87 29.66
N ILE A 182 -27.25 25.62 28.78
CA ILE A 182 -26.97 26.49 27.63
C ILE A 182 -26.77 25.66 26.37
N VAL A 183 -27.45 26.05 25.29
CA VAL A 183 -27.44 25.32 24.01
C VAL A 183 -27.15 26.28 22.85
N PRO A 184 -26.38 25.85 21.82
CA PRO A 184 -26.19 26.67 20.62
C PRO A 184 -27.51 26.78 19.83
N PHE A 185 -27.77 27.95 19.27
CA PHE A 185 -28.95 28.24 18.48
C PHE A 185 -28.60 29.09 17.27
N LEU A 186 -29.14 28.74 16.10
CA LEU A 186 -29.04 29.53 14.88
C LEU A 186 -30.39 30.21 14.63
N HIS A 187 -30.42 31.55 14.65
CA HIS A 187 -31.55 32.34 14.19
C HIS A 187 -31.51 32.40 12.65
N ILE A 188 -32.47 31.78 11.98
CA ILE A 188 -32.39 31.47 10.53
C ILE A 188 -32.62 32.74 9.71
N THR A 189 -33.52 33.61 10.16
CA THR A 189 -33.90 34.86 9.50
C THR A 189 -32.73 35.83 9.38
N GLU A 190 -31.90 35.94 10.42
CA GLU A 190 -30.75 36.85 10.47
C GLU A 190 -29.41 36.16 10.20
N GLN A 191 -29.38 34.82 10.22
CA GLN A 191 -28.18 33.99 10.10
C GLN A 191 -27.15 34.19 11.22
N VAL A 192 -27.61 34.60 12.41
CA VAL A 192 -26.78 34.81 13.61
C VAL A 192 -26.90 33.63 14.57
N THR A 193 -25.81 33.28 15.25
CA THR A 193 -25.76 32.21 16.24
C THR A 193 -25.58 32.75 17.66
N TYR A 194 -26.37 32.21 18.59
CA TYR A 194 -26.37 32.56 20.01
C TYR A 194 -26.27 31.31 20.88
N GLY A 195 -25.79 31.47 22.11
CA GLY A 195 -26.08 30.54 23.20
C GLY A 195 -27.42 30.92 23.82
N ILE A 196 -28.35 29.96 23.92
CA ILE A 196 -29.58 30.13 24.69
C ILE A 196 -29.34 29.59 26.09
N LEU A 197 -29.30 30.48 27.08
CA LEU A 197 -29.13 30.16 28.50
C LEU A 197 -30.50 30.15 29.21
N PHE A 198 -30.81 29.09 29.95
CA PHE A 198 -32.07 28.98 30.70
C PHE A 198 -31.91 28.13 31.98
N PRO A 199 -32.66 28.42 33.06
CA PRO A 199 -32.63 27.65 34.29
C PRO A 199 -33.27 26.27 34.10
N VAL A 200 -32.72 25.28 34.80
CA VAL A 200 -33.25 23.92 34.92
C VAL A 200 -33.62 23.55 36.37
N ALA A 201 -33.28 24.41 37.32
CA ALA A 201 -33.71 24.39 38.72
C ALA A 201 -34.08 25.81 39.17
N ASP A 202 -34.89 25.93 40.22
CA ASP A 202 -35.10 27.20 40.91
C ASP A 202 -33.79 27.63 41.59
N CYS A 203 -33.39 28.89 41.43
CA CYS A 203 -32.12 29.43 41.92
C CYS A 203 -32.36 30.58 42.91
N GLU A 204 -31.60 30.62 44.00
CA GLU A 204 -31.63 31.72 44.99
C GLU A 204 -30.79 32.92 44.52
N GLU A 205 -30.96 34.07 45.18
CA GLU A 205 -30.10 35.25 45.02
C GLU A 205 -28.68 34.94 45.53
N ASP A 206 -27.65 35.50 44.88
CA ASP A 206 -26.22 35.18 45.05
C ASP A 206 -25.81 33.73 44.70
N GLU A 207 -26.72 32.87 44.22
CA GLU A 207 -26.39 31.50 43.81
C GLU A 207 -25.52 31.48 42.54
N ILE A 208 -24.47 30.65 42.54
CA ILE A 208 -23.56 30.50 41.39
C ILE A 208 -24.27 29.78 40.24
N VAL A 209 -24.27 30.41 39.06
CA VAL A 209 -24.78 29.84 37.81
C VAL A 209 -23.79 28.80 37.28
N THR A 210 -24.27 27.56 37.08
CA THR A 210 -23.46 26.42 36.64
C THR A 210 -24.15 25.60 35.56
N ARG A 211 -23.33 24.91 34.73
CA ARG A 211 -23.77 24.02 33.65
C ARG A 211 -22.99 22.69 33.68
N ASP A 212 -23.55 21.62 33.12
CA ASP A 212 -22.75 20.43 32.83
C ASP A 212 -22.01 20.65 31.48
N PHE A 213 -20.67 20.59 31.48
CA PHE A 213 -19.86 20.75 30.27
C PHE A 213 -19.87 19.50 29.37
N VAL A 214 -20.32 18.37 29.91
CA VAL A 214 -20.38 17.06 29.26
C VAL A 214 -21.78 16.45 29.40
N GLU A 215 -22.83 17.30 29.36
CA GLU A 215 -24.24 16.91 29.56
C GLU A 215 -24.71 15.78 28.63
N GLN A 216 -24.18 15.74 27.41
CA GLN A 216 -24.49 14.71 26.41
C GLN A 216 -23.97 13.32 26.77
N TYR A 217 -23.08 13.23 27.78
CA TYR A 217 -22.51 11.99 28.33
C TYR A 217 -22.97 11.74 29.77
N ARG A 218 -24.16 12.23 30.17
CA ARG A 218 -24.68 12.04 31.54
C ARG A 218 -25.11 10.60 31.86
N ALA A 219 -25.34 9.78 30.85
CA ALA A 219 -25.65 8.35 30.99
C ALA A 219 -24.41 7.43 30.85
N ASP A 220 -23.23 7.99 30.59
CA ASP A 220 -21.97 7.25 30.48
C ASP A 220 -21.38 6.93 31.87
N ASN A 221 -20.40 6.03 31.92
CA ASN A 221 -19.61 5.72 33.11
C ASN A 221 -18.92 6.98 33.69
N GLU A 222 -18.96 7.15 35.01
CA GLU A 222 -18.29 8.22 35.76
C GLU A 222 -16.82 8.43 35.34
N MET A 223 -16.03 7.36 35.18
CA MET A 223 -14.63 7.46 34.77
C MET A 223 -14.47 8.03 33.34
N ARG A 224 -15.45 7.79 32.46
CA ARG A 224 -15.49 8.36 31.12
C ARG A 224 -15.85 9.85 31.17
N ARG A 225 -16.79 10.26 32.04
CA ARG A 225 -17.09 11.68 32.31
C ARG A 225 -15.86 12.41 32.86
N ASN A 226 -15.19 11.83 33.86
CA ASN A 226 -13.98 12.39 34.44
C ASN A 226 -12.86 12.60 33.40
N ALA A 227 -12.70 11.68 32.44
CA ALA A 227 -11.74 11.85 31.35
C ALA A 227 -12.11 13.03 30.43
N LEU A 228 -13.39 13.15 30.04
CA LEU A 228 -13.88 14.27 29.22
C LEU A 228 -13.81 15.63 29.94
N LEU A 229 -13.80 15.62 31.28
CA LEU A 229 -13.68 16.81 32.13
C LEU A 229 -12.24 17.27 32.38
N LEU A 230 -11.22 16.55 31.91
CA LEU A 230 -9.80 16.93 32.03
C LEU A 230 -9.43 18.37 31.56
N PRO A 231 -10.11 19.03 30.59
CA PRO A 231 -9.83 20.43 30.28
C PRO A 231 -10.11 21.39 31.46
N TRP A 232 -10.99 21.02 32.39
CA TRP A 232 -11.44 21.88 33.49
C TRP A 232 -11.11 21.35 34.88
N LYS A 233 -11.00 20.04 35.05
CA LYS A 233 -10.80 19.36 36.32
C LYS A 233 -9.76 18.25 36.16
N HIS A 234 -8.62 18.40 36.82
CA HIS A 234 -7.61 17.34 36.86
C HIS A 234 -8.19 16.07 37.51
N THR A 235 -7.93 14.92 36.88
CA THR A 235 -8.19 13.58 37.42
C THR A 235 -6.98 12.71 37.10
N ASP A 236 -6.52 11.95 38.08
CA ASP A 236 -5.42 10.99 37.92
C ASP A 236 -5.95 9.67 37.32
N PHE A 237 -5.35 9.25 36.20
CA PHE A 237 -5.61 8.02 35.48
C PHE A 237 -4.39 7.07 35.49
N LEU A 238 -3.30 7.39 36.20
CA LEU A 238 -2.10 6.53 36.29
C LEU A 238 -2.37 5.17 36.94
N GLY A 239 -3.46 5.03 37.70
CA GLY A 239 -3.94 3.75 38.24
C GLY A 239 -4.71 2.88 37.23
N GLU A 240 -5.15 3.44 36.11
CA GLU A 240 -6.00 2.75 35.13
C GLU A 240 -5.18 2.03 34.04
N ASP A 241 -5.72 0.93 33.54
CA ASP A 241 -5.12 0.16 32.44
C ASP A 241 -5.12 0.95 31.12
N TYR A 242 -3.95 1.03 30.48
CA TYR A 242 -3.74 1.70 29.20
C TYR A 242 -3.62 0.75 27.99
N VAL A 243 -3.77 -0.56 28.16
CA VAL A 243 -3.66 -1.54 27.07
C VAL A 243 -4.86 -1.42 26.12
N GLN A 244 -4.59 -1.28 24.81
CA GLN A 244 -5.63 -1.34 23.77
C GLN A 244 -6.36 -2.68 23.79
N LYS A 245 -7.67 -2.67 23.56
CA LYS A 245 -8.50 -3.89 23.58
C LYS A 245 -9.26 -4.01 22.28
N GLU A 246 -9.24 -5.20 21.70
CA GLU A 246 -10.11 -5.51 20.57
C GLU A 246 -11.56 -5.60 21.08
N PRO A 247 -12.50 -4.81 20.53
CA PRO A 247 -13.88 -4.82 20.97
C PRO A 247 -14.63 -6.04 20.42
N GLU A 248 -15.78 -6.34 21.03
CA GLU A 248 -16.65 -7.44 20.64
C GLU A 248 -17.23 -7.30 19.22
N LYS A 249 -17.68 -8.41 18.64
CA LYS A 249 -18.26 -8.50 17.28
C LYS A 249 -19.30 -7.41 16.97
N ASP A 250 -20.16 -7.07 17.93
CA ASP A 250 -21.22 -6.07 17.75
C ASP A 250 -20.68 -4.67 17.45
N TYR A 251 -19.46 -4.34 17.89
CA TYR A 251 -18.80 -3.08 17.56
C TYR A 251 -18.49 -2.94 16.07
N PHE A 252 -18.04 -4.02 15.42
CA PHE A 252 -17.79 -4.06 13.97
C PHE A 252 -19.06 -3.83 13.14
N LEU A 253 -20.25 -4.07 13.74
CA LEU A 253 -21.57 -3.81 13.15
C LEU A 253 -22.21 -2.49 13.62
N ALA A 254 -21.65 -1.84 14.66
CA ALA A 254 -22.20 -0.62 15.24
C ALA A 254 -21.80 0.61 14.40
N GLY A 255 -22.76 1.51 14.15
CA GLY A 255 -22.56 2.70 13.30
C GLY A 255 -22.21 2.39 11.85
N ARG A 256 -22.39 1.13 11.43
CA ARG A 256 -22.00 0.58 10.13
C ARG A 256 -23.19 -0.15 9.50
N VAL A 257 -23.02 -0.60 8.26
CA VAL A 257 -24.07 -1.27 7.49
C VAL A 257 -24.36 -2.64 8.10
N ARG A 258 -25.47 -2.75 8.85
CA ARG A 258 -25.90 -4.01 9.50
C ARG A 258 -26.49 -5.04 8.54
N GLU A 259 -26.75 -4.65 7.30
CA GLU A 259 -27.48 -5.42 6.29
C GLU A 259 -26.56 -6.07 5.25
N GLU A 260 -25.23 -5.93 5.40
CA GLU A 260 -24.25 -6.50 4.48
C GLU A 260 -24.23 -8.04 4.57
N SER A 261 -24.40 -8.70 3.43
CA SER A 261 -24.52 -10.16 3.32
C SER A 261 -23.21 -10.83 2.90
N LEU A 262 -23.13 -12.15 3.05
CA LEU A 262 -22.05 -12.98 2.49
C LEU A 262 -22.60 -13.74 1.26
N PRO A 263 -21.76 -14.10 0.28
CA PRO A 263 -22.19 -14.92 -0.86
C PRO A 263 -22.67 -16.31 -0.41
N GLU A 264 -23.42 -17.00 -1.29
CA GLU A 264 -23.88 -18.36 -1.04
C GLU A 264 -22.70 -19.37 -1.03
N ALA A 265 -22.78 -20.39 -0.18
CA ALA A 265 -21.65 -21.29 0.13
C ALA A 265 -21.23 -22.22 -1.03
N SER A 266 -21.95 -22.21 -2.16
CA SER A 266 -21.69 -23.04 -3.35
C SER A 266 -21.27 -22.22 -4.58
N THR A 267 -20.90 -20.95 -4.40
CA THR A 267 -20.48 -20.09 -5.52
C THR A 267 -19.04 -20.41 -5.93
N GLU A 268 -18.87 -20.94 -7.14
CA GLU A 268 -17.57 -21.19 -7.76
C GLU A 268 -16.93 -19.87 -8.29
N ASN A 269 -15.74 -19.94 -8.88
CA ASN A 269 -15.16 -18.78 -9.57
C ASN A 269 -15.94 -18.49 -10.87
N PRO A 270 -16.20 -17.22 -11.23
CA PRO A 270 -16.75 -16.88 -12.53
C PRO A 270 -15.95 -17.48 -13.70
N GLU A 271 -16.65 -18.13 -14.63
CA GLU A 271 -16.05 -18.64 -15.87
C GLU A 271 -15.71 -17.49 -16.83
N VAL A 272 -14.49 -17.48 -17.37
CA VAL A 272 -13.99 -16.47 -18.32
C VAL A 272 -13.68 -17.14 -19.67
N ASP A 273 -14.40 -16.76 -20.72
CA ASP A 273 -14.08 -17.18 -22.09
C ASP A 273 -12.95 -16.32 -22.66
N ALA A 274 -11.74 -16.90 -22.69
CA ALA A 274 -10.54 -16.24 -23.22
C ALA A 274 -10.61 -15.88 -24.72
N ASN A 275 -11.66 -16.28 -25.45
CA ASN A 275 -11.86 -15.96 -26.86
C ASN A 275 -12.75 -14.72 -27.09
N GLN A 276 -13.30 -14.12 -26.03
CA GLN A 276 -14.18 -12.94 -26.11
C GLN A 276 -13.69 -11.84 -25.15
N PRO A 277 -13.81 -10.55 -25.52
CA PRO A 277 -13.55 -9.45 -24.59
C PRO A 277 -14.48 -9.51 -23.38
N LEU A 278 -13.95 -9.34 -22.18
CA LEU A 278 -14.76 -9.22 -20.96
C LEU A 278 -15.50 -7.89 -20.96
N LYS A 279 -16.81 -7.91 -20.74
CA LYS A 279 -17.64 -6.71 -20.72
C LYS A 279 -17.56 -6.03 -19.36
N VAL A 280 -17.14 -4.77 -19.36
CA VAL A 280 -16.91 -3.99 -18.15
C VAL A 280 -17.94 -2.88 -18.06
N TYR A 281 -18.72 -2.86 -16.98
CA TYR A 281 -19.47 -1.69 -16.57
C TYR A 281 -18.70 -0.96 -15.48
N ALA A 282 -18.34 0.29 -15.71
CA ALA A 282 -17.67 1.14 -14.73
C ALA A 282 -18.40 2.48 -14.59
N ASP A 283 -18.76 2.86 -13.36
CA ASP A 283 -19.31 4.19 -13.08
C ASP A 283 -18.22 5.27 -12.90
N TYR A 284 -16.95 4.86 -12.77
CA TYR A 284 -15.80 5.75 -12.66
C TYR A 284 -15.20 6.11 -14.04
N SER A 285 -15.18 7.41 -14.36
CA SER A 285 -14.82 7.92 -15.69
C SER A 285 -13.39 7.60 -16.14
N PHE A 286 -12.44 7.44 -15.21
CA PHE A 286 -11.06 7.09 -15.57
C PHE A 286 -10.91 5.63 -16.03
N VAL A 287 -11.69 4.69 -15.50
CA VAL A 287 -11.72 3.31 -16.05
C VAL A 287 -12.22 3.34 -17.49
N ASN A 288 -13.36 4.01 -17.75
CA ASN A 288 -13.92 4.13 -19.11
C ASN A 288 -13.00 4.84 -20.12
N LYS A 289 -12.04 5.64 -19.66
CA LYS A 289 -11.09 6.39 -20.52
C LYS A 289 -9.77 5.66 -20.73
N TYR A 290 -9.31 4.86 -19.77
CA TYR A 290 -7.96 4.28 -19.75
C TYR A 290 -7.95 2.73 -19.74
N LEU A 291 -9.11 2.07 -19.66
CA LEU A 291 -9.24 0.66 -20.02
C LEU A 291 -9.45 0.58 -21.53
N THR A 292 -8.35 0.46 -22.27
CA THR A 292 -8.28 0.55 -23.74
C THR A 292 -7.84 -0.74 -24.42
N ASP A 293 -7.47 -1.76 -23.64
CA ASP A 293 -6.99 -3.03 -24.17
C ASP A 293 -8.12 -3.87 -24.79
N GLU A 294 -7.83 -4.51 -25.94
CA GLU A 294 -8.83 -5.25 -26.73
C GLU A 294 -9.44 -6.45 -26.01
N ALA A 295 -8.85 -6.92 -24.89
CA ALA A 295 -9.43 -7.94 -24.04
C ALA A 295 -10.64 -7.46 -23.21
N PHE A 296 -11.02 -6.18 -23.27
CA PHE A 296 -12.16 -5.61 -22.53
C PHE A 296 -13.07 -4.77 -23.43
N GLU A 297 -14.39 -4.90 -23.23
CA GLU A 297 -15.42 -4.09 -23.90
C GLU A 297 -16.15 -3.23 -22.86
N ILE A 298 -16.06 -1.90 -22.96
CA ILE A 298 -16.85 -1.00 -22.09
C ILE A 298 -18.33 -1.04 -22.50
N VAL A 299 -19.22 -1.34 -21.56
CA VAL A 299 -20.68 -1.42 -21.78
C VAL A 299 -21.47 -0.38 -20.97
N ASP A 300 -22.64 -0.02 -21.49
CA ASP A 300 -23.52 1.04 -20.98
C ASP A 300 -24.45 0.61 -19.82
N SER A 301 -24.52 -0.68 -19.48
CA SER A 301 -25.45 -1.24 -18.49
C SER A 301 -24.83 -2.36 -17.66
N PRO A 302 -25.05 -2.39 -16.32
CA PRO A 302 -24.62 -3.48 -15.44
C PRO A 302 -25.13 -4.86 -15.86
N ASP A 303 -26.33 -4.92 -16.48
CA ASP A 303 -26.96 -6.19 -16.88
C ASP A 303 -26.11 -6.92 -17.94
N LYS A 304 -25.47 -6.17 -18.84
CA LYS A 304 -24.67 -6.67 -19.97
C LYS A 304 -23.22 -7.00 -19.59
N ALA A 305 -22.77 -6.62 -18.40
CA ALA A 305 -21.38 -6.69 -17.99
C ALA A 305 -21.04 -8.01 -17.28
N ASP A 306 -19.81 -8.47 -17.50
CA ASP A 306 -19.17 -9.58 -16.80
C ASP A 306 -18.39 -9.07 -15.57
N VAL A 307 -17.91 -7.81 -15.61
CA VAL A 307 -17.23 -7.13 -14.50
C VAL A 307 -17.98 -5.86 -14.10
N LEU A 308 -18.33 -5.75 -12.82
CA LEU A 308 -18.88 -4.53 -12.21
C LEU A 308 -17.80 -3.77 -11.44
N TRP A 309 -17.42 -2.60 -11.95
CA TRP A 309 -16.50 -1.67 -11.28
C TRP A 309 -17.26 -0.46 -10.73
N LEU A 310 -17.67 -0.54 -9.47
CA LEU A 310 -18.55 0.43 -8.82
C LEU A 310 -17.77 1.37 -7.90
N SER A 311 -18.15 2.66 -7.91
CA SER A 311 -17.71 3.70 -6.97
C SER A 311 -18.69 3.92 -5.81
N SER A 312 -19.67 3.02 -5.68
CA SER A 312 -20.60 2.93 -4.54
C SER A 312 -20.42 1.61 -3.78
N HIS A 313 -20.66 1.64 -2.46
CA HIS A 313 -20.47 0.48 -1.59
C HIS A 313 -21.50 -0.63 -1.86
N PHE A 314 -21.00 -1.83 -2.18
CA PHE A 314 -21.80 -3.02 -2.43
C PHE A 314 -22.05 -3.85 -1.16
N LYS A 315 -23.23 -4.49 -1.08
CA LYS A 315 -23.75 -5.08 0.17
C LYS A 315 -24.48 -6.42 -0.01
N ASP A 316 -25.11 -6.62 -1.16
CA ASP A 316 -26.09 -7.68 -1.40
C ASP A 316 -25.46 -8.94 -2.04
N TYR A 317 -24.27 -9.33 -1.54
CA TYR A 317 -23.49 -10.47 -2.02
C TYR A 317 -24.28 -11.79 -2.08
N ALA A 318 -25.21 -12.04 -1.15
CA ALA A 318 -26.06 -13.25 -1.15
C ALA A 318 -27.05 -13.29 -2.33
N GLU A 319 -27.55 -12.13 -2.77
CA GLU A 319 -28.44 -12.04 -3.94
C GLU A 319 -27.63 -12.02 -5.23
N PHE A 320 -26.50 -11.29 -5.23
CA PHE A 320 -25.56 -11.24 -6.34
C PHE A 320 -25.08 -12.62 -6.76
N SER A 321 -24.60 -13.43 -5.81
CA SER A 321 -24.06 -14.76 -6.08
C SER A 321 -25.10 -15.76 -6.58
N ARG A 322 -26.38 -15.54 -6.23
CA ARG A 322 -27.50 -16.38 -6.69
C ARG A 322 -27.97 -16.01 -8.10
N GLN A 323 -28.01 -14.72 -8.43
CA GLN A 323 -28.55 -14.22 -9.70
C GLN A 323 -27.48 -14.06 -10.79
N ASN A 324 -26.24 -13.79 -10.42
CA ASN A 324 -25.15 -13.42 -11.31
C ASN A 324 -23.86 -14.22 -11.03
N PRO A 325 -23.89 -15.57 -10.96
CA PRO A 325 -22.75 -16.38 -10.51
C PRO A 325 -21.46 -16.16 -11.34
N ASN A 326 -21.60 -15.83 -12.63
CA ASN A 326 -20.47 -15.60 -13.54
C ASN A 326 -20.05 -14.13 -13.67
N LYS A 327 -20.47 -13.25 -12.74
CA LYS A 327 -20.00 -11.85 -12.71
C LYS A 327 -18.95 -11.61 -11.64
N PHE A 328 -18.02 -10.70 -11.91
CA PHE A 328 -17.06 -10.16 -10.93
C PHE A 328 -17.54 -8.81 -10.37
N ILE A 329 -17.05 -8.47 -9.17
CA ILE A 329 -17.24 -7.17 -8.54
C ILE A 329 -15.96 -6.64 -7.88
N ASN A 330 -15.76 -5.33 -7.90
CA ASN A 330 -14.55 -4.64 -7.42
C ASN A 330 -14.45 -4.43 -5.88
N GLN A 331 -15.17 -5.22 -5.08
CA GLN A 331 -15.27 -5.10 -3.61
C GLN A 331 -15.37 -6.47 -2.91
N PHE A 332 -14.88 -6.58 -1.68
CA PHE A 332 -15.07 -7.74 -0.79
C PHE A 332 -16.09 -7.46 0.32
N PRO A 333 -16.89 -8.46 0.75
CA PRO A 333 -17.74 -8.33 1.93
C PRO A 333 -16.91 -7.94 3.17
N TYR A 334 -17.41 -7.00 3.97
CA TYR A 334 -16.79 -6.54 5.21
C TYR A 334 -15.35 -6.02 5.05
N GLU A 335 -14.98 -5.48 3.87
CA GLU A 335 -13.67 -4.84 3.64
C GLU A 335 -13.46 -3.54 4.46
N ASN A 336 -14.53 -3.02 5.07
CA ASN A 336 -14.48 -1.88 5.99
C ASN A 336 -13.52 -2.07 7.18
N VAL A 337 -13.17 -3.30 7.53
CA VAL A 337 -12.14 -3.61 8.54
C VAL A 337 -10.75 -3.13 8.14
N LEU A 338 -10.50 -2.97 6.84
CA LEU A 338 -9.25 -2.46 6.27
C LEU A 338 -9.31 -0.95 6.02
N THR A 339 -10.48 -0.43 5.61
CA THR A 339 -10.61 0.92 5.03
C THR A 339 -11.13 1.97 6.01
N VAL A 340 -11.66 1.57 7.18
CA VAL A 340 -12.07 2.49 8.25
C VAL A 340 -11.01 2.53 9.35
N LYS A 341 -10.56 3.72 9.73
CA LYS A 341 -9.32 3.93 10.49
C LYS A 341 -9.29 3.28 11.88
N ASP A 342 -10.43 3.20 12.56
CA ASP A 342 -10.53 2.56 13.87
C ASP A 342 -10.42 1.03 13.77
N LEU A 343 -11.13 0.42 12.81
CA LEU A 343 -11.08 -1.02 12.55
C LEU A 343 -9.71 -1.44 11.99
N LEU A 344 -9.10 -0.64 11.11
CA LEU A 344 -7.75 -0.86 10.60
C LEU A 344 -6.76 -0.98 11.76
N SER A 345 -6.85 -0.07 12.74
CA SER A 345 -5.97 -0.12 13.91
C SER A 345 -6.14 -1.43 14.71
N ILE A 346 -7.35 -1.99 14.77
CA ILE A 346 -7.65 -3.22 15.51
C ILE A 346 -7.10 -4.44 14.76
N VAL A 347 -7.37 -4.56 13.45
CA VAL A 347 -6.91 -5.72 12.68
C VAL A 347 -5.39 -5.78 12.55
N CYS A 348 -4.73 -4.63 12.44
CA CYS A 348 -3.26 -4.53 12.42
C CYS A 348 -2.60 -4.97 13.73
N ARG A 349 -3.25 -4.86 14.89
CA ARG A 349 -2.67 -5.34 16.17
C ARG A 349 -2.59 -6.87 16.27
N ARG A 350 -3.35 -7.61 15.46
CA ARG A 350 -3.48 -9.08 15.55
C ARG A 350 -2.21 -9.85 15.17
N VAL A 351 -1.28 -9.25 14.42
CA VAL A 351 -0.02 -9.92 14.05
C VAL A 351 1.03 -9.92 15.17
N SER A 352 0.80 -9.17 16.26
CA SER A 352 1.72 -9.11 17.40
C SER A 352 1.12 -9.80 18.63
N SER A 353 1.85 -10.75 19.21
CA SER A 353 1.47 -11.47 20.43
C SER A 353 1.72 -10.68 21.72
N GLN A 354 2.66 -9.72 21.67
CA GLN A 354 2.85 -8.68 22.67
C GLN A 354 2.27 -7.38 22.11
N HIS A 355 1.49 -6.61 22.88
CA HIS A 355 0.88 -5.37 22.39
C HIS A 355 1.60 -4.08 22.84
N SER A 356 2.34 -4.12 23.95
CA SER A 356 3.16 -3.00 24.41
C SER A 356 4.39 -3.43 25.21
N ASP A 357 5.39 -2.56 25.25
CA ASP A 357 6.49 -2.61 26.21
C ASP A 357 6.16 -1.71 27.42
N ALA A 358 6.18 -2.26 28.63
CA ALA A 358 5.79 -1.55 29.84
C ALA A 358 6.81 -0.48 30.30
N GLN A 359 8.07 -0.55 29.84
CA GLN A 359 9.14 0.40 30.15
C GLN A 359 9.15 1.56 29.16
N THR A 360 9.20 1.27 27.85
CA THR A 360 9.29 2.30 26.80
C THR A 360 7.94 2.90 26.41
N LEU A 361 6.83 2.23 26.77
CA LEU A 361 5.47 2.49 26.27
C LEU A 361 5.31 2.32 24.75
N GLU A 362 6.28 1.72 24.06
CA GLU A 362 6.15 1.40 22.64
C GLU A 362 5.08 0.31 22.45
N THR A 363 4.26 0.45 21.41
CA THR A 363 3.21 -0.52 21.06
C THR A 363 3.55 -1.28 19.79
N PHE A 364 3.07 -2.52 19.70
CA PHE A 364 3.37 -3.43 18.58
C PHE A 364 2.12 -3.74 17.73
N PRO A 365 2.26 -4.01 16.43
CA PRO A 365 3.52 -4.07 15.67
C PRO A 365 4.18 -2.68 15.50
N LYS A 366 5.52 -2.62 15.45
CA LYS A 366 6.28 -1.35 15.38
C LYS A 366 5.88 -0.45 14.20
N TRP A 367 5.36 -1.02 13.12
CA TRP A 367 4.90 -0.27 11.94
C TRP A 367 3.50 0.36 12.11
N LEU A 368 2.76 0.03 13.15
CA LEU A 368 1.49 0.68 13.48
C LEU A 368 1.75 1.80 14.51
N PRO A 369 1.52 3.09 14.20
CA PRO A 369 1.56 4.13 15.22
C PRO A 369 0.54 3.85 16.33
N THR A 370 0.95 4.01 17.59
CA THR A 370 0.08 3.79 18.77
C THR A 370 -1.25 4.49 18.58
N THR A 371 -2.35 3.73 18.58
CA THR A 371 -3.68 4.25 18.24
C THR A 371 -4.68 3.84 19.31
N TYR A 372 -5.54 4.77 19.71
CA TYR A 372 -6.67 4.56 20.61
C TYR A 372 -7.95 5.09 19.96
N ASN A 373 -9.07 4.40 20.15
CA ASN A 373 -10.38 4.88 19.76
C ASN A 373 -11.00 5.73 20.89
N LEU A 374 -11.33 7.00 20.64
CA LEU A 374 -11.84 7.91 21.68
C LEU A 374 -13.30 7.62 22.11
N ASN A 375 -14.00 6.72 21.42
CA ASN A 375 -15.31 6.23 21.82
C ASN A 375 -15.20 4.98 22.72
N THR A 376 -14.32 4.02 22.41
CA THR A 376 -14.23 2.74 23.16
C THR A 376 -13.05 2.64 24.13
N GLU A 377 -11.98 3.41 23.91
CA GLU A 377 -10.69 3.31 24.63
C GLU A 377 -10.27 4.67 25.26
N LEU A 378 -11.23 5.55 25.57
CA LEU A 378 -10.95 6.91 26.07
C LEU A 378 -10.16 6.93 27.39
N ILE A 379 -10.51 6.05 28.32
CA ILE A 379 -9.87 5.95 29.65
C ILE A 379 -8.46 5.39 29.48
N GLN A 380 -8.29 4.39 28.63
CA GLN A 380 -6.98 3.80 28.27
C GLN A 380 -6.08 4.87 27.65
N PHE A 381 -6.62 5.71 26.76
CA PHE A 381 -5.90 6.84 26.18
C PHE A 381 -5.50 7.88 27.25
N ALA A 382 -6.39 8.26 28.16
CA ALA A 382 -6.08 9.21 29.23
C ALA A 382 -4.97 8.69 30.16
N SER A 383 -5.05 7.42 30.57
CA SER A 383 -3.99 6.74 31.34
C SER A 383 -2.67 6.71 30.55
N TYR A 384 -2.70 6.31 29.28
CA TYR A 384 -1.51 6.25 28.44
C TYR A 384 -0.84 7.62 28.28
N PHE A 385 -1.64 8.66 28.05
CA PHE A 385 -1.17 10.04 27.92
C PHE A 385 -0.46 10.51 29.20
N GLN A 386 -1.07 10.31 30.36
CA GLN A 386 -0.47 10.68 31.65
C GLN A 386 0.78 9.85 31.98
N HIS A 387 0.79 8.57 31.62
CA HIS A 387 1.98 7.71 31.74
C HIS A 387 3.16 8.21 30.88
N ARG A 388 2.89 8.76 29.70
CA ARG A 388 3.93 9.39 28.85
C ARG A 388 4.42 10.71 29.44
N GLU A 389 3.51 11.54 29.94
CA GLU A 389 3.82 12.82 30.58
C GLU A 389 4.66 12.64 31.85
N ALA A 390 4.27 11.72 32.74
CA ALA A 390 5.03 11.37 33.95
C ALA A 390 6.44 10.82 33.66
N ARG A 391 6.65 10.26 32.46
CA ARG A 391 7.96 9.77 31.96
C ARG A 391 8.68 10.79 31.06
N GLN A 392 8.15 12.01 30.92
CA GLN A 392 8.70 13.08 30.09
C GLN A 392 8.91 12.69 28.61
N LEU A 393 8.07 11.79 28.10
CA LEU A 393 8.10 11.34 26.70
C LEU A 393 7.34 12.31 25.79
N ASN A 394 7.70 12.35 24.51
CA ASN A 394 6.94 13.11 23.51
C ASN A 394 5.48 12.64 23.49
N ASN A 395 4.56 13.60 23.61
CA ASN A 395 3.12 13.36 23.70
C ASN A 395 2.33 14.04 22.58
N HIS A 396 2.90 14.14 21.37
CA HIS A 396 2.19 14.66 20.20
C HIS A 396 1.31 13.58 19.56
N TRP A 397 0.04 13.92 19.32
CA TRP A 397 -1.00 13.07 18.74
C TRP A 397 -1.63 13.73 17.53
N ILE A 398 -2.11 12.91 16.59
CA ILE A 398 -3.03 13.30 15.53
C ILE A 398 -4.36 12.58 15.75
N CYS A 399 -5.41 13.36 15.97
CA CYS A 399 -6.77 12.88 16.09
C CYS A 399 -7.43 12.88 14.70
N LYS A 400 -8.00 11.75 14.29
CA LYS A 400 -8.57 11.53 12.96
C LYS A 400 -10.01 11.03 13.07
N PRO A 401 -10.99 11.57 12.33
CA PRO A 401 -12.32 10.98 12.22
C PRO A 401 -12.25 9.58 11.58
N TRP A 402 -13.14 8.66 11.93
CA TRP A 402 -13.05 7.25 11.47
C TRP A 402 -13.08 7.08 9.95
N ASN A 403 -13.94 7.84 9.27
CA ASN A 403 -14.29 7.67 7.85
C ASN A 403 -14.24 8.96 7.01
N LEU A 404 -13.74 10.08 7.56
CA LEU A 404 -13.47 11.27 6.76
C LEU A 404 -12.09 11.18 6.09
N ALA A 405 -11.98 11.87 4.95
CA ALA A 405 -10.81 11.94 4.09
C ALA A 405 -10.37 13.42 3.92
N ARG A 406 -9.43 13.68 2.99
CA ARG A 406 -8.98 15.03 2.59
C ARG A 406 -8.34 15.88 3.71
N GLY A 407 -7.97 15.29 4.85
CA GLY A 407 -7.47 16.02 6.02
C GLY A 407 -8.55 16.73 6.85
N LEU A 408 -9.84 16.54 6.53
CA LEU A 408 -10.96 17.20 7.20
C LEU A 408 -11.10 16.76 8.66
N ASP A 409 -11.34 17.72 9.56
CA ASP A 409 -11.50 17.54 11.02
C ASP A 409 -10.37 16.71 11.67
N MET A 410 -9.15 16.82 11.13
CA MET A 410 -7.94 16.24 11.71
C MET A 410 -7.21 17.27 12.57
N HIS A 411 -6.90 16.90 13.81
CA HIS A 411 -6.29 17.80 14.80
C HIS A 411 -4.96 17.22 15.23
N ILE A 412 -3.88 17.99 15.14
CA ILE A 412 -2.59 17.62 15.71
C ILE A 412 -2.40 18.43 16.98
N THR A 413 -2.01 17.78 18.07
CA THR A 413 -1.82 18.45 19.37
C THR A 413 -1.06 17.58 20.36
N ASN A 414 -0.47 18.23 21.37
CA ASN A 414 0.08 17.61 22.57
C ASN A 414 -0.70 18.01 23.84
N ASP A 415 -1.88 18.61 23.69
CA ASP A 415 -2.76 19.02 24.79
C ASP A 415 -3.87 17.98 25.00
N ILE A 416 -3.94 17.36 26.19
CA ILE A 416 -5.02 16.43 26.53
C ILE A 416 -6.38 17.14 26.62
N GLY A 417 -6.41 18.41 27.02
CA GLY A 417 -7.62 19.22 27.06
C GLY A 417 -8.24 19.32 25.67
N HIS A 418 -7.46 19.71 24.67
CA HIS A 418 -7.86 19.65 23.26
C HIS A 418 -8.42 18.27 22.88
N ILE A 419 -7.67 17.18 23.09
CA ILE A 419 -8.08 15.83 22.64
C ILE A 419 -9.39 15.40 23.30
N MET A 420 -9.60 15.71 24.58
CA MET A 420 -10.83 15.35 25.32
C MET A 420 -12.08 16.13 24.86
N ARG A 421 -11.91 17.26 24.15
CA ARG A 421 -13.03 17.99 23.51
C ARG A 421 -13.46 17.40 22.17
N LEU A 422 -12.58 16.68 21.47
CA LEU A 422 -12.83 16.17 20.12
C LEU A 422 -13.92 15.08 19.98
N PRO A 423 -14.22 14.22 20.98
CA PRO A 423 -15.35 13.29 20.91
C PRO A 423 -16.71 13.98 20.71
N ALA A 424 -16.86 15.23 21.16
CA ALA A 424 -18.07 16.03 20.96
C ALA A 424 -18.30 16.39 19.48
N THR A 425 -17.25 16.39 18.65
CA THR A 425 -17.34 16.64 17.20
C THR A 425 -17.47 15.37 16.36
N GLY A 426 -17.79 14.24 17.01
CA GLY A 426 -18.04 12.95 16.35
C GLY A 426 -16.87 11.97 16.43
N PRO A 427 -17.08 10.71 15.99
CA PRO A 427 -16.20 9.58 16.32
C PRO A 427 -14.79 9.71 15.73
N LYS A 428 -13.77 9.51 16.59
CA LYS A 428 -12.36 9.74 16.28
C LYS A 428 -11.45 8.67 16.87
N ILE A 429 -10.29 8.49 16.24
CA ILE A 429 -9.11 7.87 16.85
C ILE A 429 -8.12 8.96 17.28
N ALA A 430 -7.40 8.74 18.37
CA ALA A 430 -6.16 9.43 18.69
C ALA A 430 -4.99 8.51 18.32
N GLN A 431 -4.17 8.93 17.35
CA GLN A 431 -3.00 8.20 16.88
C GLN A 431 -1.74 8.98 17.20
N LYS A 432 -0.70 8.32 17.72
CA LYS A 432 0.58 8.96 18.05
C LYS A 432 1.13 9.61 16.78
N TYR A 433 1.33 10.93 16.82
CA TYR A 433 1.87 11.67 15.68
C TYR A 433 3.33 11.25 15.48
N VAL A 434 3.73 11.00 14.23
CA VAL A 434 5.11 10.65 13.87
C VAL A 434 6.01 11.88 14.06
N GLU A 435 6.66 11.99 15.21
CA GLU A 435 7.49 13.14 15.57
C GLU A 435 8.82 13.21 14.82
N ASN A 436 9.38 12.05 14.45
CA ASN A 436 10.67 11.92 13.75
C ASN A 436 10.47 11.32 12.34
N PRO A 437 9.77 11.99 11.41
CA PRO A 437 9.60 11.49 10.05
C PRO A 437 10.93 11.52 9.29
N VAL A 438 11.07 10.65 8.29
CA VAL A 438 12.08 10.85 7.25
C VAL A 438 11.60 12.00 6.36
N LEU A 439 12.49 12.94 6.04
CA LEU A 439 12.18 14.15 5.30
C LEU A 439 12.70 14.05 3.87
N PHE A 440 12.20 14.88 2.97
CA PHE A 440 12.67 14.94 1.59
C PHE A 440 13.13 16.36 1.24
N GLN A 441 14.26 16.45 0.55
CA GLN A 441 14.85 17.73 0.19
C GLN A 441 14.21 18.29 -1.09
N ARG A 442 13.55 19.44 -0.98
CA ARG A 442 12.92 20.14 -2.11
C ARG A 442 13.81 21.23 -2.67
N ALA A 443 14.35 21.00 -3.87
CA ALA A 443 15.20 21.96 -4.57
C ALA A 443 14.47 23.27 -4.94
N ASP A 444 13.15 23.20 -5.16
CA ASP A 444 12.28 24.37 -5.42
C ASP A 444 12.03 25.22 -4.16
N LEU A 445 12.41 24.72 -2.98
CA LEU A 445 12.35 25.41 -1.68
C LEU A 445 13.76 25.61 -1.11
N GLU A 446 14.72 25.99 -1.96
CA GLU A 446 16.13 26.27 -1.59
C GLU A 446 16.83 25.10 -0.86
N GLY A 447 16.39 23.86 -1.11
CA GLY A 447 16.92 22.68 -0.46
C GLY A 447 16.36 22.44 0.96
N ALA A 448 15.18 22.97 1.27
CA ALA A 448 14.49 22.71 2.52
C ALA A 448 14.03 21.25 2.66
N GLN A 449 14.00 20.76 3.91
CA GLN A 449 13.57 19.42 4.28
C GLN A 449 12.07 19.41 4.61
N VAL A 450 11.24 18.79 3.77
CA VAL A 450 9.77 18.73 3.94
C VAL A 450 9.31 17.33 4.32
N LYS A 451 8.15 17.22 4.98
CA LYS A 451 7.52 15.91 5.20
C LYS A 451 6.90 15.39 3.89
N PHE A 452 6.89 14.08 3.70
CA PHE A 452 6.21 13.44 2.58
C PHE A 452 5.56 12.12 3.02
N ASP A 453 4.59 11.65 2.25
CA ASP A 453 4.05 10.30 2.39
C ASP A 453 4.13 9.54 1.05
N VAL A 454 3.98 8.23 1.17
CA VAL A 454 4.10 7.26 0.10
C VAL A 454 2.80 6.48 -0.02
N ARG A 455 2.17 6.50 -1.19
CA ARG A 455 0.94 5.77 -1.48
C ARG A 455 1.22 4.58 -2.39
N TYR A 456 1.10 3.37 -1.85
CA TYR A 456 1.16 2.12 -2.63
C TYR A 456 -0.24 1.62 -2.99
N VAL A 457 -0.44 1.18 -4.22
CA VAL A 457 -1.68 0.50 -4.64
C VAL A 457 -1.56 -1.00 -4.37
N ILE A 458 -2.63 -1.57 -3.82
CA ILE A 458 -2.73 -2.97 -3.41
C ILE A 458 -3.93 -3.59 -4.11
N LEU A 459 -3.71 -4.72 -4.77
CA LEU A 459 -4.74 -5.46 -5.47
C LEU A 459 -4.97 -6.79 -4.75
N VAL A 460 -6.21 -7.09 -4.41
CA VAL A 460 -6.59 -8.35 -3.73
C VAL A 460 -7.44 -9.16 -4.68
N LYS A 461 -6.95 -10.36 -5.04
CA LYS A 461 -7.65 -11.33 -5.90
C LYS A 461 -8.48 -12.33 -5.09
N SER A 462 -7.97 -12.73 -3.93
CA SER A 462 -8.69 -13.57 -2.97
C SER A 462 -8.19 -13.29 -1.55
N VAL A 463 -9.05 -13.54 -0.56
CA VAL A 463 -8.71 -13.55 0.87
C VAL A 463 -8.62 -14.97 1.45
N HIS A 464 -9.02 -16.00 0.69
CA HIS A 464 -8.95 -17.39 1.10
C HIS A 464 -8.73 -18.33 -0.10
N PRO A 465 -7.50 -18.82 -0.36
CA PRO A 465 -6.25 -18.35 0.25
C PRO A 465 -5.97 -16.88 -0.08
N LEU A 466 -5.21 -16.19 0.78
CA LEU A 466 -4.84 -14.79 0.55
C LEU A 466 -3.95 -14.67 -0.70
N SER A 467 -4.46 -13.98 -1.72
CA SER A 467 -3.77 -13.68 -2.97
C SER A 467 -3.87 -12.18 -3.21
N ALA A 468 -2.76 -11.48 -2.94
CA ALA A 468 -2.68 -10.03 -3.03
C ALA A 468 -1.34 -9.58 -3.62
N PHE A 469 -1.37 -8.45 -4.31
CA PHE A 469 -0.29 -7.92 -5.12
C PHE A 469 -0.10 -6.44 -4.79
N VAL A 470 1.16 -5.98 -4.76
CA VAL A 470 1.49 -4.56 -4.59
C VAL A 470 1.97 -4.00 -5.91
N HIS A 471 1.37 -2.90 -6.36
CA HIS A 471 1.77 -2.17 -7.56
C HIS A 471 3.13 -1.48 -7.32
N ARG A 472 4.08 -1.62 -8.26
CA ARG A 472 5.45 -1.11 -8.07
C ARG A 472 5.59 0.40 -8.11
N ASN A 473 4.81 1.07 -8.96
CA ASN A 473 4.77 2.53 -8.91
C ASN A 473 3.90 2.97 -7.74
N PHE A 474 4.52 3.63 -6.77
CA PHE A 474 3.86 4.36 -5.72
C PHE A 474 3.74 5.84 -6.08
N TYR A 475 2.80 6.53 -5.43
CA TYR A 475 2.61 7.98 -5.60
C TYR A 475 3.09 8.71 -4.38
N LEU A 476 3.78 9.84 -4.60
CA LEU A 476 4.26 10.69 -3.53
C LEU A 476 3.32 11.87 -3.32
N ARG A 477 3.33 12.37 -2.10
CA ARG A 477 2.63 13.58 -1.67
C ARG A 477 3.52 14.33 -0.68
N PHE A 478 3.75 15.61 -0.93
CA PHE A 478 4.71 16.42 -0.19
C PHE A 478 4.02 17.53 0.57
N ALA A 479 4.54 17.84 1.76
CA ALA A 479 4.29 19.09 2.45
C ALA A 479 4.87 20.26 1.65
N ASN A 480 4.29 21.45 1.83
CA ASN A 480 4.71 22.68 1.14
C ASN A 480 5.63 23.57 1.97
N ARG A 481 5.85 23.23 3.24
CA ARG A 481 6.77 23.94 4.15
C ARG A 481 7.80 23.02 4.78
N PRO A 482 8.96 23.55 5.23
CA PRO A 482 9.99 22.78 5.91
C PRO A 482 9.44 22.19 7.21
N PHE A 483 9.68 20.91 7.46
CA PHE A 483 9.17 20.23 8.64
C PHE A 483 9.81 20.77 9.93
N HIS A 484 8.98 21.07 10.90
CA HIS A 484 9.35 21.43 12.27
C HIS A 484 8.25 20.95 13.22
N LEU A 485 8.57 20.79 14.51
CA LEU A 485 7.61 20.40 15.54
C LEU A 485 7.63 21.46 16.65
N ASN A 486 6.91 22.55 16.42
CA ASN A 486 6.84 23.69 17.35
C ASN A 486 5.77 23.44 18.41
N ALA A 487 5.96 23.99 19.62
CA ALA A 487 4.99 23.92 20.72
C ALA A 487 3.78 24.86 20.54
N ASP A 488 3.79 25.70 19.51
CA ASP A 488 3.04 26.97 19.46
C ASP A 488 2.09 27.08 18.24
N GLY A 489 1.69 25.91 17.72
CA GLY A 489 0.69 25.72 16.69
C GLY A 489 1.14 24.79 15.56
N PHE A 490 0.18 24.14 14.90
CA PHE A 490 0.42 23.24 13.77
C PHE A 490 0.03 23.93 12.47
N GLU A 491 1.00 24.18 11.60
CA GLU A 491 0.73 24.69 10.26
C GLU A 491 0.34 23.56 9.30
N TYR A 492 -0.80 23.68 8.62
CA TYR A 492 -1.27 22.65 7.70
C TYR A 492 -0.23 22.30 6.62
N GLU A 493 0.37 23.32 6.00
CA GLU A 493 1.38 23.17 4.95
C GLU A 493 2.68 22.48 5.39
N THR A 494 2.93 22.39 6.70
CA THR A 494 4.10 21.74 7.33
C THR A 494 3.80 20.28 7.71
N HIS A 495 2.60 20.02 8.23
CA HIS A 495 2.26 18.74 8.84
C HIS A 495 1.37 17.82 8.00
N PHE A 496 0.73 18.34 6.94
CA PHE A 496 -0.03 17.54 5.99
C PHE A 496 0.70 17.47 4.65
N THR A 497 0.29 16.52 3.82
CA THR A 497 0.87 16.20 2.50
C THR A 497 -0.19 16.25 1.38
N VAL A 498 -1.47 16.32 1.76
CA VAL A 498 -2.63 16.39 0.87
C VAL A 498 -2.91 17.85 0.52
N MET A 499 -2.26 18.35 -0.54
CA MET A 499 -2.29 19.77 -0.95
C MET A 499 -3.23 20.06 -2.16
N ASN A 500 -3.91 19.04 -2.67
CA ASN A 500 -4.75 19.12 -3.89
C ASN A 500 -6.11 19.82 -3.70
N TYR A 501 -6.40 20.28 -2.47
CA TYR A 501 -7.66 20.97 -2.14
C TYR A 501 -7.47 22.43 -1.69
N ALA A 502 -6.23 22.94 -1.71
CA ALA A 502 -5.97 24.37 -1.59
C ALA A 502 -6.28 25.09 -2.91
N ASP A 503 -6.61 26.39 -2.85
CA ASP A 503 -6.80 27.24 -4.04
C ASP A 503 -5.82 28.43 -4.01
N PRO A 504 -4.89 28.56 -4.98
CA PRO A 504 -4.56 27.59 -6.02
C PRO A 504 -3.82 26.35 -5.45
N ALA A 505 -4.09 25.18 -6.00
CA ALA A 505 -3.45 23.93 -5.57
C ALA A 505 -1.94 23.93 -5.89
N ARG A 506 -1.11 24.05 -4.85
CA ARG A 506 0.36 23.97 -4.97
C ARG A 506 0.81 22.53 -4.76
N LEU A 507 0.95 21.80 -5.86
CA LEU A 507 1.38 20.40 -5.87
C LEU A 507 2.81 20.27 -6.36
N TYR A 508 3.64 19.56 -5.59
CA TYR A 508 4.94 19.09 -6.04
C TYR A 508 4.78 17.67 -6.57
N HIS A 509 4.85 17.53 -7.90
CA HIS A 509 4.74 16.25 -8.59
C HIS A 509 6.14 15.69 -8.84
N LEU A 510 6.43 14.53 -8.26
CA LEU A 510 7.68 13.81 -8.45
C LEU A 510 7.35 12.36 -8.87
N PRO A 511 7.66 11.95 -10.11
CA PRO A 511 7.47 10.58 -10.56
C PRO A 511 8.31 9.59 -9.73
N CYS A 512 7.82 8.37 -9.54
CA CYS A 512 8.48 7.31 -8.76
C CYS A 512 9.98 7.17 -9.11
N ALA A 513 10.30 7.01 -10.40
CA ALA A 513 11.70 6.85 -10.85
C ALA A 513 12.61 8.06 -10.56
N GLU A 514 12.08 9.30 -10.56
CA GLU A 514 12.87 10.48 -10.23
C GLU A 514 13.12 10.58 -8.70
N PHE A 515 12.11 10.21 -7.91
CA PHE A 515 12.25 10.10 -6.46
C PHE A 515 13.31 9.06 -6.06
N LEU A 516 13.35 7.88 -6.69
CA LEU A 516 14.33 6.84 -6.37
C LEU A 516 15.77 7.33 -6.57
N THR A 517 16.03 8.10 -7.63
CA THR A 517 17.32 8.76 -7.84
C THR A 517 17.63 9.73 -6.70
N LYS A 518 16.74 10.71 -6.43
CA LYS A 518 16.95 11.72 -5.37
C LYS A 518 17.05 11.12 -3.96
N TRP A 519 16.33 10.03 -3.71
CA TRP A 519 16.42 9.27 -2.46
C TRP A 519 17.81 8.65 -2.28
N SER A 520 18.38 8.06 -3.33
CA SER A 520 19.73 7.48 -3.28
C SER A 520 20.83 8.53 -3.03
N GLU A 521 20.63 9.75 -3.52
CA GLU A 521 21.50 10.91 -3.27
C GLU A 521 21.38 11.43 -1.82
N GLN A 522 20.15 11.52 -1.29
CA GLN A 522 19.87 12.08 0.04
C GLN A 522 20.12 11.07 1.18
N TYR A 523 19.85 9.79 0.96
CA TYR A 523 19.92 8.71 1.96
C TYR A 523 20.71 7.49 1.44
N PRO A 524 22.00 7.64 1.10
CA PRO A 524 22.81 6.57 0.51
C PRO A 524 22.99 5.35 1.44
N GLU A 525 22.92 5.55 2.76
CA GLU A 525 22.99 4.45 3.75
C GLU A 525 21.67 3.68 3.93
N HIS A 526 20.57 4.16 3.33
CA HIS A 526 19.25 3.53 3.43
C HIS A 526 18.62 3.28 2.04
N PRO A 527 19.08 2.24 1.33
CA PRO A 527 18.51 1.82 0.05
C PRO A 527 16.98 1.76 0.05
N TRP A 528 16.32 2.46 -0.88
CA TRP A 528 14.85 2.48 -0.96
C TRP A 528 14.26 1.08 -1.00
N GLU A 529 14.90 0.17 -1.72
CA GLU A 529 14.41 -1.18 -1.96
C GLU A 529 14.46 -2.07 -0.69
N GLY A 530 15.33 -1.76 0.27
CA GLY A 530 15.24 -2.28 1.64
C GLY A 530 14.05 -1.70 2.42
N VAL A 531 13.77 -0.40 2.27
CA VAL A 531 12.59 0.25 2.86
C VAL A 531 11.29 -0.33 2.25
N GLU A 532 11.23 -0.48 0.93
CA GLU A 532 10.11 -1.09 0.21
C GLU A 532 9.90 -2.55 0.60
N THR A 533 10.96 -3.30 0.89
CA THR A 533 10.85 -4.65 1.46
C THR A 533 10.14 -4.63 2.82
N THR A 534 10.50 -3.69 3.71
CA THR A 534 9.79 -3.54 5.00
C THR A 534 8.36 -3.01 4.85
N ILE A 535 8.08 -2.20 3.81
CA ILE A 535 6.72 -1.78 3.46
C ILE A 535 5.90 -3.00 2.99
N CYS A 536 6.43 -3.81 2.08
CA CYS A 536 5.73 -5.00 1.60
C CYS A 536 5.44 -6.00 2.73
N GLU A 537 6.37 -6.19 3.68
CA GLU A 537 6.11 -7.05 4.85
C GLU A 537 5.04 -6.45 5.77
N MET A 538 5.08 -5.15 6.05
CA MET A 538 4.00 -4.43 6.76
C MET A 538 2.64 -4.61 6.08
N LEU A 539 2.58 -4.52 4.75
CA LEU A 539 1.34 -4.70 3.98
C LEU A 539 0.86 -6.16 3.99
N LYS A 540 1.79 -7.14 3.97
CA LYS A 540 1.47 -8.57 4.18
C LYS A 540 0.86 -8.78 5.56
N GLU A 541 1.53 -8.31 6.61
CA GLU A 541 1.07 -8.44 8.00
C GLU A 541 -0.29 -7.75 8.22
N MET A 542 -0.49 -6.55 7.67
CA MET A 542 -1.79 -5.86 7.66
C MET A 542 -2.90 -6.72 7.04
N LEU A 543 -2.66 -7.30 5.85
CA LEU A 543 -3.64 -8.17 5.19
C LEU A 543 -3.88 -9.47 5.96
N MET A 544 -2.84 -10.07 6.53
CA MET A 544 -2.96 -11.24 7.42
C MET A 544 -3.82 -10.92 8.64
N GLY A 545 -3.62 -9.77 9.30
CA GLY A 545 -4.45 -9.33 10.43
C GLY A 545 -5.92 -9.09 10.03
N ALA A 546 -6.14 -8.54 8.83
CA ALA A 546 -7.47 -8.30 8.26
C ALA A 546 -8.21 -9.58 7.85
N THR A 547 -7.50 -10.65 7.47
CA THR A 547 -8.08 -11.97 7.11
C THR A 547 -8.02 -13.01 8.22
N HIS A 548 -7.38 -12.71 9.36
CA HIS A 548 -7.19 -13.65 10.48
C HIS A 548 -8.49 -14.13 11.14
N LYS A 549 -9.55 -13.31 11.12
CA LYS A 549 -10.87 -13.64 11.72
C LYS A 549 -11.95 -13.64 10.65
N MET A 550 -12.99 -14.45 10.89
CA MET A 550 -14.20 -14.47 10.05
C MET A 550 -14.97 -13.15 10.13
N PRO A 551 -15.77 -12.81 9.11
CA PRO A 551 -16.71 -11.68 9.14
C PRO A 551 -17.65 -11.68 10.35
N PRO A 552 -18.02 -10.50 10.89
CA PRO A 552 -17.67 -9.16 10.43
C PRO A 552 -16.33 -8.63 10.99
N CYS A 553 -15.57 -9.46 11.71
CA CYS A 553 -14.34 -9.04 12.37
C CYS A 553 -13.11 -9.11 11.44
N GLY A 554 -13.26 -9.69 10.25
CA GLY A 554 -12.28 -9.69 9.17
C GLY A 554 -12.97 -9.72 7.81
N ILE A 555 -12.19 -9.63 6.73
CA ILE A 555 -12.69 -9.56 5.35
C ILE A 555 -13.38 -10.88 4.97
N GLY A 556 -14.53 -10.79 4.30
CA GLY A 556 -15.29 -11.94 3.82
C GLY A 556 -14.75 -12.53 2.52
N ALA A 557 -14.70 -13.85 2.46
CA ALA A 557 -14.36 -14.57 1.23
C ALA A 557 -15.52 -14.51 0.22
N SER A 558 -15.15 -14.32 -1.05
CA SER A 558 -16.06 -14.27 -2.20
C SER A 558 -15.23 -14.58 -3.45
N SER A 559 -15.61 -15.60 -4.22
CA SER A 559 -14.94 -16.00 -5.47
C SER A 559 -15.09 -14.93 -6.56
N GLN A 560 -16.19 -14.21 -6.53
CA GLN A 560 -16.57 -13.12 -7.45
C GLN A 560 -15.90 -11.79 -7.10
N SER A 561 -15.30 -11.66 -5.92
CA SER A 561 -14.71 -10.42 -5.45
C SER A 561 -13.25 -10.26 -5.90
N ARG A 562 -12.93 -9.07 -6.37
CA ARG A 562 -11.58 -8.55 -6.63
C ARG A 562 -11.56 -7.13 -6.05
N ALA A 563 -10.45 -6.60 -5.57
CA ALA A 563 -10.44 -5.22 -5.06
C ALA A 563 -9.12 -4.49 -5.31
N LEU A 564 -9.22 -3.16 -5.37
CA LEU A 564 -8.09 -2.24 -5.46
C LEU A 564 -8.18 -1.24 -4.32
N TYR A 565 -7.14 -1.22 -3.48
CA TYR A 565 -6.96 -0.29 -2.38
C TYR A 565 -5.69 0.54 -2.58
N ALA A 566 -5.51 1.61 -1.80
CA ALA A 566 -4.20 2.24 -1.65
C ALA A 566 -3.85 2.50 -0.18
N ALA A 567 -2.67 2.03 0.25
CA ALA A 567 -2.14 2.26 1.58
C ALA A 567 -1.26 3.51 1.61
N ASP A 568 -1.50 4.37 2.59
CA ASP A 568 -0.80 5.63 2.80
C ASP A 568 0.20 5.48 3.95
N ILE A 569 1.47 5.74 3.67
CA ILE A 569 2.60 5.33 4.52
C ILE A 569 3.52 6.52 4.79
N MET A 570 3.85 6.74 6.07
CA MET A 570 4.91 7.65 6.50
C MET A 570 6.19 6.84 6.78
N LEU A 571 7.36 7.41 6.52
CA LEU A 571 8.63 6.85 6.98
C LEU A 571 9.08 7.57 8.24
N SER A 572 9.66 6.84 9.19
CA SER A 572 10.11 7.39 10.48
C SER A 572 11.48 6.85 10.88
N TRP A 573 12.23 7.64 11.66
CA TRP A 573 13.50 7.22 12.24
C TRP A 573 13.30 6.50 13.58
N ASP A 574 13.79 5.27 13.69
CA ASP A 574 13.88 4.47 14.91
C ASP A 574 15.33 3.96 15.09
N GLU A 575 16.06 4.52 16.06
CA GLU A 575 17.47 4.19 16.35
C GLU A 575 18.40 4.19 15.11
N GLY A 576 18.23 5.15 14.20
CA GLY A 576 19.01 5.25 12.96
C GLY A 576 18.57 4.28 11.85
N ARG A 577 17.47 3.54 12.03
CA ARG A 577 16.82 2.74 10.99
C ARG A 577 15.55 3.44 10.52
N ILE A 578 15.17 3.19 9.26
CA ILE A 578 13.90 3.66 8.71
C ILE A 578 12.83 2.61 9.01
N GLN A 579 11.81 3.01 9.76
CA GLN A 579 10.63 2.22 10.09
C GLN A 579 9.43 2.78 9.32
N PRO A 580 8.81 2.03 8.38
CA PRO A 580 7.55 2.43 7.79
C PRO A 580 6.43 2.45 8.84
N LYS A 581 5.51 3.40 8.69
CA LYS A 581 4.37 3.64 9.56
C LYS A 581 3.10 3.74 8.72
N LEU A 582 2.20 2.76 8.86
CA LEU A 582 0.90 2.77 8.17
C LEU A 582 -0.02 3.86 8.74
N LEU A 583 -0.58 4.72 7.87
CA LEU A 583 -1.42 5.85 8.29
C LEU A 583 -2.92 5.60 8.09
N GLU A 584 -3.28 5.02 6.94
CA GLU A 584 -4.63 4.65 6.51
C GLU A 584 -4.57 3.76 5.25
N VAL A 585 -5.67 3.07 4.95
CA VAL A 585 -5.90 2.40 3.66
C VAL A 585 -7.19 2.96 3.05
N ASN A 586 -7.12 3.32 1.78
CA ASN A 586 -8.20 3.95 1.03
C ASN A 586 -8.83 2.95 0.07
N TRP A 587 -10.16 2.81 0.13
CA TRP A 587 -10.97 2.21 -0.93
C TRP A 587 -11.14 3.19 -2.09
N MET A 588 -11.25 2.68 -3.33
CA MET A 588 -11.41 3.49 -4.55
C MET A 588 -10.50 4.74 -4.56
N PRO A 589 -9.16 4.56 -4.47
CA PRO A 589 -8.23 5.67 -4.49
C PRO A 589 -8.35 6.47 -5.80
N ASP A 590 -8.13 7.78 -5.72
CA ASP A 590 -8.00 8.61 -6.92
C ASP A 590 -6.76 8.18 -7.74
N CYS A 591 -7.05 7.55 -8.87
CA CYS A 591 -6.08 7.02 -9.82
C CYS A 591 -5.87 7.96 -11.02
N GLN A 592 -6.37 9.21 -11.02
CA GLN A 592 -6.10 10.16 -12.12
C GLN A 592 -4.59 10.27 -12.41
N ARG A 593 -3.78 10.50 -11.38
CA ARG A 593 -2.31 10.57 -11.51
C ARG A 593 -1.69 9.23 -11.94
N ALA A 594 -2.32 8.10 -11.61
CA ALA A 594 -1.88 6.80 -12.09
C ALA A 594 -2.05 6.71 -13.61
N CYS A 595 -3.24 7.00 -14.12
CA CYS A 595 -3.56 6.97 -15.54
C CYS A 595 -2.80 8.05 -16.37
N GLU A 596 -2.51 9.21 -15.78
CA GLU A 596 -1.76 10.28 -16.45
C GLU A 596 -0.27 9.95 -16.59
N TYR A 597 0.33 9.27 -15.62
CA TYR A 597 1.75 8.85 -15.68
C TYR A 597 1.93 7.49 -16.35
N TYR A 598 0.93 6.62 -16.24
CA TYR A 598 0.93 5.23 -16.72
C TYR A 598 -0.43 4.96 -17.41
N PRO A 599 -0.57 5.25 -18.71
CA PRO A 599 -1.84 5.10 -19.43
C PRO A 599 -2.43 3.69 -19.36
N ASP A 600 -1.57 2.66 -19.36
CA ASP A 600 -1.95 1.25 -19.25
C ASP A 600 -2.33 0.78 -17.84
N PHE A 601 -2.32 1.66 -16.83
CA PHE A 601 -2.60 1.31 -15.43
C PHE A 601 -3.87 0.46 -15.27
N TYR A 602 -4.98 0.85 -15.90
CA TYR A 602 -6.22 0.06 -15.81
C TYR A 602 -6.19 -1.21 -16.66
N ASN A 603 -5.45 -1.22 -17.78
CA ASN A 603 -5.23 -2.43 -18.58
C ASN A 603 -4.52 -3.50 -17.72
N ASP A 604 -3.45 -3.13 -17.00
CA ASP A 604 -2.70 -4.02 -16.11
C ASP A 604 -3.51 -4.48 -14.89
N VAL A 605 -4.23 -3.56 -14.25
CA VAL A 605 -5.12 -3.85 -13.11
C VAL A 605 -6.17 -4.89 -13.51
N PHE A 606 -6.86 -4.70 -14.64
CA PHE A 606 -7.92 -5.60 -15.07
C PHE A 606 -7.39 -6.95 -15.54
N LYS A 607 -6.25 -6.98 -16.27
CA LYS A 607 -5.55 -8.21 -16.66
C LYS A 607 -5.18 -9.07 -15.45
N LEU A 608 -4.60 -8.47 -14.41
CA LEU A 608 -4.25 -9.20 -13.19
C LEU A 608 -5.47 -9.74 -12.45
N LEU A 609 -6.52 -8.90 -12.28
CA LEU A 609 -7.67 -9.23 -11.44
C LEU A 609 -8.64 -10.22 -12.09
N PHE A 610 -8.90 -10.09 -13.40
CA PHE A 610 -10.01 -10.78 -14.08
C PHE A 610 -9.59 -11.76 -15.18
N LEU A 611 -8.35 -11.68 -15.71
CA LEU A 611 -7.83 -12.59 -16.74
C LEU A 611 -6.72 -13.51 -16.24
N ASP A 612 -6.39 -13.45 -14.94
CA ASP A 612 -5.24 -14.12 -14.32
C ASP A 612 -3.88 -13.85 -15.02
N GLN A 613 -3.80 -12.76 -15.78
CA GLN A 613 -2.60 -12.33 -16.49
C GLN A 613 -1.71 -11.57 -15.50
N GLU A 614 -0.84 -12.32 -14.83
CA GLU A 614 0.15 -11.77 -13.90
C GLU A 614 1.24 -11.02 -14.68
N ASN A 615 1.00 -9.72 -14.88
CA ASN A 615 2.07 -8.81 -15.25
C ASN A 615 2.97 -8.62 -14.01
N PHE A 616 3.83 -9.60 -13.71
CA PHE A 616 4.86 -9.48 -12.66
C PHE A 616 5.57 -8.16 -12.84
N ASP A 617 5.87 -7.85 -14.11
CA ASP A 617 5.65 -6.53 -14.70
C ASP A 617 5.32 -5.40 -13.66
N VAL A 618 4.03 -5.08 -13.56
CA VAL A 618 3.52 -4.00 -12.71
C VAL A 618 3.37 -4.38 -11.22
N PHE A 619 3.56 -5.66 -10.83
CA PHE A 619 3.16 -6.19 -9.51
C PHE A 619 4.24 -6.96 -8.67
N ARG A 620 4.07 -7.08 -7.35
CA ARG A 620 4.96 -7.83 -6.42
C ARG A 620 4.31 -9.12 -5.86
N VAL A 621 5.11 -10.17 -5.64
CA VAL A 621 4.75 -11.49 -5.05
C VAL A 621 5.92 -11.99 -4.14
N ARG A 622 5.68 -12.89 -3.16
CA ARG A 622 6.74 -13.49 -2.30
C ARG A 622 6.58 -15.02 -2.12
N GLU A 623 7.73 -15.70 -2.01
CA GLU A 623 7.92 -17.17 -1.91
C GLU A 623 7.84 -17.71 -0.46
N GLU A 624 7.36 -18.96 -0.27
CA GLU A 624 7.39 -19.73 1.01
C GLU A 624 7.87 -21.19 0.80
N SER A 625 8.20 -21.94 1.87
CA SER A 625 9.19 -23.06 1.90
C SER A 625 8.66 -24.51 2.12
N LEU A 626 9.28 -25.53 1.51
CA LEU A 626 8.97 -26.99 1.68
C LEU A 626 10.03 -27.80 2.45
N PRO A 627 9.56 -28.76 3.26
CA PRO A 627 10.08 -30.14 3.36
C PRO A 627 8.93 -31.17 3.14
N GLU A 628 9.10 -32.45 2.78
CA GLU A 628 10.23 -33.29 2.33
C GLU A 628 9.62 -34.50 1.54
N ALA A 629 10.41 -35.30 0.80
CA ALA A 629 9.90 -36.40 -0.06
C ALA A 629 10.79 -37.67 -0.06
N SER A 630 10.35 -38.74 -0.74
CA SER A 630 11.01 -40.06 -0.75
C SER A 630 12.45 -40.05 -1.27
N THR A 631 13.22 -41.10 -0.96
CA THR A 631 14.67 -41.18 -1.24
C THR A 631 15.06 -42.12 -2.39
N GLU A 632 14.11 -42.82 -3.02
CA GLU A 632 14.37 -43.85 -4.02
C GLU A 632 13.74 -43.49 -5.37
N ASN A 633 14.48 -43.70 -6.47
CA ASN A 633 13.97 -43.50 -7.83
C ASN A 633 12.85 -44.52 -8.14
N PRO A 634 11.86 -44.17 -8.98
CA PRO A 634 10.94 -45.15 -9.57
C PRO A 634 11.65 -46.35 -10.21
N GLU A 635 11.11 -47.55 -9.99
CA GLU A 635 11.57 -48.77 -10.67
C GLU A 635 11.15 -48.80 -12.14
N VAL A 636 12.04 -49.25 -13.02
CA VAL A 636 11.82 -49.34 -14.48
C VAL A 636 12.04 -50.78 -14.94
N ASP A 637 11.01 -51.43 -15.48
CA ASP A 637 11.15 -52.77 -16.09
C ASP A 637 11.71 -52.65 -17.50
N ALA A 638 13.01 -52.94 -17.65
CA ALA A 638 13.71 -52.91 -18.93
C ALA A 638 13.17 -53.89 -20.00
N ASN A 639 12.19 -54.74 -19.68
CA ASN A 639 11.55 -55.67 -20.62
C ASN A 639 10.20 -55.17 -21.16
N GLN A 640 9.71 -54.00 -20.72
CA GLN A 640 8.44 -53.41 -21.16
C GLN A 640 8.63 -51.96 -21.63
N PRO A 641 7.86 -51.49 -22.62
CA PRO A 641 7.84 -50.06 -22.97
C PRO A 641 7.36 -49.20 -21.80
N LEU A 642 8.05 -48.09 -21.54
CA LEU A 642 7.61 -47.08 -20.57
C LEU A 642 6.40 -46.32 -21.13
N LYS A 643 5.34 -46.22 -20.35
CA LYS A 643 4.12 -45.51 -20.75
C LYS A 643 4.28 -44.01 -20.52
N VAL A 644 4.13 -43.22 -21.57
CA VAL A 644 4.34 -41.77 -21.55
C VAL A 644 3.03 -41.07 -21.81
N TYR A 645 2.61 -40.22 -20.87
CA TYR A 645 1.59 -39.21 -21.14
C TYR A 645 2.30 -37.88 -21.38
N ALA A 646 2.08 -37.27 -22.55
CA ALA A 646 2.56 -35.92 -22.84
C ALA A 646 1.43 -35.04 -23.35
N ASP A 647 1.24 -33.88 -22.71
CA ASP A 647 0.34 -32.83 -23.22
C ASP A 647 1.00 -31.99 -24.33
N TYR A 648 2.33 -32.06 -24.46
CA TYR A 648 3.10 -31.37 -25.49
C TYR A 648 3.17 -32.19 -26.79
N SER A 649 2.46 -31.70 -27.82
CA SER A 649 2.23 -32.41 -29.09
C SER A 649 3.49 -32.86 -29.85
N PHE A 650 4.62 -32.19 -29.66
CA PHE A 650 5.89 -32.59 -30.29
C PHE A 650 6.46 -33.89 -29.70
N VAL A 651 6.27 -34.16 -28.40
CA VAL A 651 6.67 -35.46 -27.81
C VAL A 651 5.87 -36.57 -28.47
N ASN A 652 4.53 -36.44 -28.50
CA ASN A 652 3.64 -37.43 -29.11
C ASN A 652 3.91 -37.68 -30.60
N LYS A 653 4.51 -36.72 -31.31
CA LYS A 653 4.85 -36.82 -32.74
C LYS A 653 6.22 -37.45 -33.00
N TYR A 654 7.20 -37.24 -32.13
CA TYR A 654 8.62 -37.57 -32.37
C TYR A 654 9.23 -38.55 -31.37
N LEU A 655 8.52 -38.91 -30.29
CA LEU A 655 8.84 -40.08 -29.47
C LEU A 655 8.25 -41.32 -30.16
N THR A 656 9.09 -42.00 -30.94
CA THR A 656 8.71 -43.09 -31.87
C THR A 656 9.41 -44.41 -31.58
N ASP A 657 10.35 -44.45 -30.64
CA ASP A 657 11.10 -45.64 -30.27
C ASP A 657 10.22 -46.67 -29.53
N GLU A 658 10.38 -47.94 -29.86
CA GLU A 658 9.58 -49.06 -29.32
C GLU A 658 9.71 -49.23 -27.80
N ALA A 659 10.69 -48.60 -27.15
CA ALA A 659 10.82 -48.57 -25.70
C ALA A 659 9.83 -47.61 -24.99
N PHE A 660 8.99 -46.87 -25.72
CA PHE A 660 7.98 -45.98 -25.16
C PHE A 660 6.59 -46.18 -25.79
N GLU A 661 5.55 -46.16 -24.96
CA GLU A 661 4.14 -46.26 -25.39
C GLU A 661 3.42 -44.94 -25.06
N ILE A 662 2.93 -44.21 -26.07
CA ILE A 662 2.17 -42.97 -25.86
C ILE A 662 0.76 -43.30 -25.33
N MET A 663 0.37 -42.66 -24.23
CA MET A 663 -0.90 -42.87 -23.55
C MET A 663 -1.83 -41.65 -23.66
N ASP A 664 -3.12 -41.89 -23.89
CA ASP A 664 -4.16 -40.85 -23.90
C ASP A 664 -4.53 -40.32 -22.49
N SER A 665 -3.94 -40.86 -21.42
CA SER A 665 -4.33 -40.56 -20.03
C SER A 665 -3.15 -40.61 -19.05
N PRO A 666 -2.99 -39.61 -18.16
CA PRO A 666 -1.89 -39.55 -17.19
C PRO A 666 -1.99 -40.63 -16.10
N ASP A 667 -3.18 -41.14 -15.81
CA ASP A 667 -3.39 -42.16 -14.78
C ASP A 667 -2.66 -43.47 -15.11
N LYS A 668 -2.58 -43.80 -16.40
CA LYS A 668 -2.00 -45.04 -16.94
C LYS A 668 -0.53 -44.92 -17.37
N ALA A 669 0.06 -43.74 -17.24
CA ALA A 669 1.43 -43.46 -17.64
C ALA A 669 2.42 -43.61 -16.49
N ASP A 670 3.62 -44.08 -16.81
CA ASP A 670 4.77 -44.17 -15.93
C ASP A 670 5.58 -42.85 -15.95
N VAL A 671 5.52 -42.10 -17.06
CA VAL A 671 6.15 -40.78 -17.23
C VAL A 671 5.08 -39.73 -17.54
N LEU A 672 5.05 -38.64 -16.75
CA LEU A 672 4.26 -37.45 -17.03
C LEU A 672 5.15 -36.35 -17.63
N TRP A 673 4.92 -36.03 -18.91
CA TRP A 673 5.57 -34.93 -19.60
C TRP A 673 4.59 -33.77 -19.79
N LEU A 674 4.54 -32.88 -18.80
CA LEU A 674 3.56 -31.80 -18.71
C LEU A 674 4.14 -30.46 -19.18
N SER A 675 3.34 -29.66 -19.88
CA SER A 675 3.64 -28.30 -20.34
C SER A 675 2.98 -27.21 -19.50
N SER A 676 2.38 -27.61 -18.38
CA SER A 676 2.01 -26.74 -17.26
C SER A 676 2.91 -27.00 -16.04
N HIS A 677 3.19 -25.96 -15.26
CA HIS A 677 3.97 -26.09 -14.03
C HIS A 677 3.18 -26.86 -12.97
N PHE A 678 3.76 -27.96 -12.51
CA PHE A 678 3.24 -28.79 -11.45
C PHE A 678 3.57 -28.18 -10.08
N LYS A 679 2.62 -28.24 -9.13
CA LYS A 679 2.73 -27.52 -7.84
C LYS A 679 2.79 -28.44 -6.62
N ASP A 680 2.00 -29.52 -6.56
CA ASP A 680 1.92 -30.39 -5.38
C ASP A 680 2.77 -31.67 -5.51
N TYR A 681 4.09 -31.49 -5.49
CA TYR A 681 5.06 -32.60 -5.50
C TYR A 681 4.92 -33.55 -4.30
N ALA A 682 4.39 -33.06 -3.16
CA ALA A 682 4.21 -33.87 -1.95
C ALA A 682 3.03 -34.84 -2.10
N GLU A 683 1.93 -34.41 -2.72
CA GLU A 683 0.82 -35.28 -3.10
C GLU A 683 1.21 -36.25 -4.22
N PHE A 684 1.90 -35.76 -5.26
CA PHE A 684 2.36 -36.60 -6.36
C PHE A 684 3.22 -37.77 -5.87
N SER A 685 4.18 -37.50 -4.99
CA SER A 685 5.08 -38.54 -4.46
C SER A 685 4.35 -39.57 -3.59
N ARG A 686 3.36 -39.12 -2.82
CA ARG A 686 2.53 -39.99 -1.96
C ARG A 686 1.61 -40.92 -2.76
N GLN A 687 1.01 -40.41 -3.84
CA GLN A 687 0.01 -41.13 -4.62
C GLN A 687 0.63 -41.95 -5.77
N ASN A 688 1.73 -41.48 -6.34
CA ASN A 688 2.32 -42.02 -7.57
C ASN A 688 3.82 -42.32 -7.42
N PRO A 689 4.29 -43.04 -6.38
CA PRO A 689 5.72 -43.17 -6.07
C PRO A 689 6.57 -43.74 -7.21
N ASN A 690 5.96 -44.52 -8.10
CA ASN A 690 6.61 -45.15 -9.25
C ASN A 690 6.45 -44.35 -10.57
N LYS A 691 5.96 -43.11 -10.54
CA LYS A 691 5.87 -42.25 -11.73
C LYS A 691 6.96 -41.19 -11.76
N PHE A 692 7.47 -40.91 -12.96
CA PHE A 692 8.32 -39.76 -13.24
C PHE A 692 7.52 -38.52 -13.65
N ILE A 693 8.11 -37.34 -13.46
CA ILE A 693 7.60 -36.05 -13.94
C ILE A 693 8.74 -35.20 -14.54
N ASN A 694 8.44 -34.44 -15.61
CA ASN A 694 9.41 -33.67 -16.40
C ASN A 694 9.87 -32.32 -15.81
N GLN A 695 9.79 -32.15 -14.48
CA GLN A 695 10.09 -30.89 -13.77
C GLN A 695 10.49 -31.14 -12.31
N PHE A 696 11.24 -30.21 -11.71
CA PHE A 696 11.67 -30.26 -10.30
C PHE A 696 10.91 -29.24 -9.42
N PRO A 697 10.68 -29.55 -8.12
CA PRO A 697 10.18 -28.57 -7.16
C PRO A 697 11.10 -27.34 -7.13
N TYR A 698 10.54 -26.13 -7.12
CA TYR A 698 11.28 -24.86 -7.14
C TYR A 698 12.32 -24.72 -8.26
N GLU A 699 12.11 -25.34 -9.43
CA GLU A 699 12.98 -25.10 -10.60
C GLU A 699 12.90 -23.65 -11.15
N ASN A 700 11.96 -22.85 -10.65
CA ASN A 700 11.90 -21.41 -10.89
C ASN A 700 13.22 -20.71 -10.52
N VAL A 701 14.02 -21.26 -9.59
CA VAL A 701 15.35 -20.71 -9.28
C VAL A 701 16.36 -20.82 -10.41
N LEU A 702 16.11 -21.67 -11.42
CA LEU A 702 16.88 -21.73 -12.67
C LEU A 702 16.21 -20.93 -13.79
N THR A 703 14.89 -20.95 -13.87
CA THR A 703 14.14 -20.54 -15.08
C THR A 703 13.62 -19.10 -15.01
N VAL A 704 13.58 -18.51 -13.81
CA VAL A 704 13.28 -17.09 -13.58
C VAL A 704 14.60 -16.32 -13.41
N LYS A 705 14.78 -15.23 -14.17
CA LYS A 705 16.11 -14.67 -14.45
C LYS A 705 16.79 -13.96 -13.28
N ASP A 706 16.02 -13.39 -12.34
CA ASP A 706 16.57 -12.81 -11.12
C ASP A 706 17.05 -13.90 -10.16
N LEU A 707 16.23 -14.92 -9.92
CA LEU A 707 16.58 -16.08 -9.12
C LEU A 707 17.78 -16.84 -9.72
N LEU A 708 17.80 -17.04 -11.05
CA LEU A 708 18.95 -17.59 -11.77
C LEU A 708 20.23 -16.81 -11.49
N SER A 709 20.15 -15.47 -11.48
CA SER A 709 21.30 -14.63 -11.16
C SER A 709 21.76 -14.82 -9.71
N ILE A 710 20.82 -14.96 -8.77
CA ILE A 710 21.09 -15.17 -7.34
C ILE A 710 21.74 -16.55 -7.10
N VAL A 711 21.28 -17.61 -7.77
CA VAL A 711 21.87 -18.95 -7.61
C VAL A 711 23.24 -19.05 -8.26
N CYS A 712 23.43 -18.46 -9.46
CA CYS A 712 24.72 -18.45 -10.15
C CYS A 712 25.82 -17.69 -9.37
N ARG A 713 25.47 -16.63 -8.62
CA ARG A 713 26.46 -15.92 -7.77
C ARG A 713 27.04 -16.79 -6.65
N ARG A 714 26.39 -17.89 -6.26
CA ARG A 714 26.81 -18.72 -5.11
C ARG A 714 28.05 -19.57 -5.34
N VAL A 715 28.40 -19.87 -6.60
CA VAL A 715 29.56 -20.72 -6.88
C VAL A 715 30.90 -20.03 -6.74
N SER A 716 30.92 -18.69 -6.62
CA SER A 716 32.15 -17.95 -6.39
C SER A 716 32.18 -17.35 -4.99
N SER A 717 33.24 -17.65 -4.23
CA SER A 717 33.46 -17.13 -2.88
C SER A 717 33.82 -15.63 -2.88
N GLN A 718 34.32 -15.12 -4.00
CA GLN A 718 34.44 -13.70 -4.29
C GLN A 718 33.26 -13.30 -5.17
N HIS A 719 32.58 -12.19 -4.89
CA HIS A 719 31.43 -11.75 -5.70
C HIS A 719 31.79 -10.60 -6.65
N SER A 720 32.76 -9.78 -6.28
CA SER A 720 33.35 -8.74 -7.13
C SER A 720 34.80 -8.42 -6.75
N ASP A 721 35.51 -7.77 -7.66
CA ASP A 721 36.76 -7.07 -7.38
C ASP A 721 36.47 -5.56 -7.33
N ALA A 722 36.78 -4.92 -6.20
CA ALA A 722 36.48 -3.50 -5.98
C ALA A 722 37.37 -2.54 -6.78
N GLN A 723 38.53 -2.99 -7.27
CA GLN A 723 39.43 -2.18 -8.10
C GLN A 723 38.96 -2.21 -9.56
N THR A 724 38.80 -3.41 -10.14
CA THR A 724 38.47 -3.62 -11.56
C THR A 724 36.97 -3.54 -11.86
N LEU A 725 36.11 -3.67 -10.84
CA LEU A 725 34.67 -3.87 -10.95
C LEU A 725 34.26 -5.15 -11.70
N GLU A 726 35.18 -6.11 -11.87
CA GLU A 726 34.79 -7.44 -12.35
C GLU A 726 33.88 -8.13 -11.32
N THR A 727 32.89 -8.88 -11.81
CA THR A 727 32.05 -9.74 -10.97
C THR A 727 32.31 -11.20 -11.26
N PHE A 728 32.11 -12.05 -10.25
CA PHE A 728 32.35 -13.48 -10.36
C PHE A 728 31.06 -14.28 -10.07
N PRO A 729 30.89 -15.46 -10.69
CA PRO A 729 31.80 -16.09 -11.65
C PRO A 729 31.85 -15.34 -13.00
N LYS A 730 33.01 -15.31 -13.67
CA LYS A 730 33.24 -14.48 -14.88
C LYS A 730 32.28 -14.82 -16.04
N TRP A 731 31.74 -16.04 -16.09
CA TRP A 731 30.78 -16.47 -17.10
C TRP A 731 29.35 -15.95 -16.86
N LEU A 732 29.04 -15.44 -15.67
CA LEU A 732 27.77 -14.74 -15.42
C LEU A 732 27.99 -13.26 -15.76
N PRO A 733 27.29 -12.67 -16.75
CA PRO A 733 27.33 -11.22 -16.93
C PRO A 733 26.78 -10.56 -15.68
N THR A 734 27.41 -9.49 -15.19
CA THR A 734 26.99 -8.78 -13.98
C THR A 734 25.49 -8.52 -14.04
N THR A 735 24.74 -9.06 -13.08
CA THR A 735 23.27 -9.02 -13.10
C THR A 735 22.77 -8.57 -11.75
N TYR A 736 21.85 -7.61 -11.76
CA TYR A 736 21.16 -7.10 -10.58
C TYR A 736 19.66 -7.21 -10.78
N ASN A 737 18.93 -7.64 -9.77
CA ASN A 737 17.48 -7.49 -9.73
C ASN A 737 17.13 -6.01 -9.49
N LEU A 738 16.49 -5.31 -10.44
CA LEU A 738 16.17 -3.88 -10.26
C LEU A 738 15.07 -3.61 -9.22
N ASN A 739 14.71 -4.62 -8.45
CA ASN A 739 13.65 -4.62 -7.45
C ASN A 739 14.07 -5.21 -6.09
N THR A 740 15.24 -5.82 -6.00
CA THR A 740 15.85 -6.26 -4.72
C THR A 740 17.36 -5.99 -4.68
N GLU A 741 17.90 -5.28 -5.68
CA GLU A 741 19.30 -4.87 -5.79
C GLU A 741 19.45 -3.52 -6.57
N LEU A 742 18.45 -2.64 -6.54
CA LEU A 742 18.37 -1.45 -7.41
C LEU A 742 19.48 -0.44 -7.11
N ILE A 743 19.77 -0.24 -5.82
CA ILE A 743 20.74 0.75 -5.33
C ILE A 743 22.16 0.23 -5.53
N GLN A 744 22.36 -1.08 -5.43
CA GLN A 744 23.60 -1.80 -5.72
C GLN A 744 23.91 -1.71 -7.22
N PHE A 745 22.90 -1.86 -8.09
CA PHE A 745 23.04 -1.59 -9.53
C PHE A 745 23.43 -0.15 -9.83
N ALA A 746 22.69 0.83 -9.28
CA ALA A 746 22.95 2.25 -9.54
C ALA A 746 24.37 2.65 -9.11
N SER A 747 24.78 2.21 -7.91
CA SER A 747 26.15 2.38 -7.41
C SER A 747 27.18 1.73 -8.34
N TYR A 748 26.97 0.49 -8.78
CA TYR A 748 27.90 -0.20 -9.69
C TYR A 748 28.00 0.50 -11.06
N PHE A 749 26.87 0.97 -11.61
CA PHE A 749 26.83 1.73 -12.86
C PHE A 749 27.67 3.01 -12.76
N GLN A 750 27.42 3.83 -11.73
CA GLN A 750 28.14 5.08 -11.48
C GLN A 750 29.64 4.84 -11.25
N HIS A 751 30.01 3.78 -10.52
CA HIS A 751 31.41 3.40 -10.33
C HIS A 751 32.13 3.00 -11.63
N ARG A 752 31.40 2.46 -12.62
CA ARG A 752 31.93 2.19 -13.98
C ARG A 752 32.04 3.46 -14.81
N GLU A 753 31.03 4.35 -14.74
CA GLU A 753 31.02 5.63 -15.45
C GLU A 753 32.15 6.55 -14.98
N ALA A 754 32.36 6.67 -13.66
CA ALA A 754 33.47 7.42 -13.06
C ALA A 754 34.85 6.86 -13.46
N ARG A 755 34.94 5.56 -13.77
CA ARG A 755 36.13 4.90 -14.32
C ARG A 755 36.19 4.93 -15.86
N GLN A 756 35.23 5.58 -16.53
CA GLN A 756 35.09 5.66 -17.99
C GLN A 756 35.00 4.28 -18.68
N LEU A 757 34.40 3.30 -18.00
CA LEU A 757 34.18 1.95 -18.52
C LEU A 757 32.88 1.86 -19.31
N ASN A 758 32.85 1.02 -20.34
CA ASN A 758 31.65 0.78 -21.14
C ASN A 758 30.48 0.27 -20.28
N ASN A 759 29.30 0.84 -20.52
CA ASN A 759 28.13 0.75 -19.65
C ASN A 759 26.83 0.41 -20.39
N HIS A 760 26.88 -0.40 -21.45
CA HIS A 760 25.67 -0.96 -22.06
C HIS A 760 25.13 -2.13 -21.20
N TRP A 761 23.82 -2.19 -21.03
CA TRP A 761 23.07 -3.18 -20.28
C TRP A 761 21.90 -3.70 -21.11
N ILE A 762 21.55 -4.97 -20.91
CA ILE A 762 20.28 -5.55 -21.35
C ILE A 762 19.40 -5.77 -20.12
N CYS A 763 18.22 -5.16 -20.13
CA CYS A 763 17.22 -5.30 -19.09
C CYS A 763 16.17 -6.33 -19.55
N LYS A 764 15.82 -7.28 -18.68
CA LYS A 764 14.98 -8.44 -19.03
C LYS A 764 13.95 -8.73 -17.94
N PRO A 765 12.67 -8.99 -18.27
CA PRO A 765 11.67 -9.49 -17.33
C PRO A 765 12.13 -10.75 -16.59
N TRP A 766 11.75 -10.88 -15.31
CA TRP A 766 12.01 -12.06 -14.49
C TRP A 766 11.61 -13.35 -15.24
N ASN A 767 10.37 -13.46 -15.71
CA ASN A 767 9.80 -14.69 -16.29
C ASN A 767 9.20 -14.60 -17.70
N LEU A 768 9.19 -13.44 -18.38
CA LEU A 768 8.80 -13.40 -19.80
C LEU A 768 9.89 -14.00 -20.71
N ALA A 769 9.47 -14.56 -21.84
CA ALA A 769 10.34 -15.21 -22.83
C ALA A 769 10.27 -14.50 -24.20
N ARG A 770 10.87 -15.10 -25.24
CA ARG A 770 10.75 -14.68 -26.65
C ARG A 770 11.30 -13.28 -26.98
N GLY A 771 12.10 -12.69 -26.10
CA GLY A 771 12.62 -11.32 -26.24
C GLY A 771 11.62 -10.22 -25.88
N LEU A 772 10.44 -10.57 -25.34
CA LEU A 772 9.42 -9.60 -24.92
C LEU A 772 9.92 -8.71 -23.78
N ASP A 773 9.63 -7.42 -23.89
CA ASP A 773 10.02 -6.34 -22.97
C ASP A 773 11.52 -6.33 -22.59
N MET A 774 12.39 -6.78 -23.50
CA MET A 774 13.84 -6.67 -23.38
C MET A 774 14.36 -5.36 -23.97
N HIS A 775 15.07 -4.59 -23.14
CA HIS A 775 15.64 -3.30 -23.54
C HIS A 775 17.16 -3.36 -23.52
N ILE A 776 17.82 -2.78 -24.51
CA ILE A 776 19.28 -2.61 -24.49
C ILE A 776 19.57 -1.12 -24.50
N THR A 777 20.38 -0.65 -23.55
CA THR A 777 20.71 0.76 -23.39
C THR A 777 21.96 0.96 -22.54
N ASN A 778 22.60 2.12 -22.66
CA ASN A 778 23.61 2.63 -21.74
C ASN A 778 23.14 3.85 -20.95
N ASP A 779 21.87 4.23 -21.04
CA ASP A 779 21.27 5.30 -20.22
C ASP A 779 20.79 4.73 -18.89
N ILE A 780 21.45 5.07 -17.78
CA ILE A 780 21.01 4.70 -16.43
C ILE A 780 19.60 5.25 -16.14
N GLY A 781 19.25 6.42 -16.64
CA GLY A 781 17.92 7.01 -16.47
C GLY A 781 16.83 6.20 -17.17
N HIS A 782 17.12 5.63 -18.35
CA HIS A 782 16.24 4.65 -18.99
C HIS A 782 16.10 3.41 -18.10
N ILE A 783 17.22 2.82 -17.64
CA ILE A 783 17.20 1.60 -16.82
C ILE A 783 16.43 1.82 -15.49
N MET A 784 16.60 2.97 -14.82
CA MET A 784 15.88 3.31 -13.58
C MET A 784 14.37 3.41 -13.75
N ARG A 785 13.88 3.65 -14.97
CA ARG A 785 12.43 3.69 -15.28
C ARG A 785 11.85 2.32 -15.60
N LEU A 786 12.66 1.34 -16.01
CA LEU A 786 12.15 0.01 -16.38
C LEU A 786 11.47 -0.76 -15.23
N PRO A 787 11.83 -0.61 -13.94
CA PRO A 787 11.06 -1.11 -12.79
C PRO A 787 9.60 -0.66 -12.71
N ALA A 788 9.27 0.45 -13.37
CA ALA A 788 7.91 0.98 -13.47
C ALA A 788 7.05 0.26 -14.50
N THR A 789 7.66 -0.32 -15.55
CA THR A 789 6.99 -1.36 -16.34
C THR A 789 7.07 -2.66 -15.57
N GLY A 790 8.26 -3.04 -15.07
CA GLY A 790 8.37 -4.05 -14.01
C GLY A 790 9.69 -4.75 -13.62
N PRO A 791 9.62 -5.95 -13.00
CA PRO A 791 10.72 -6.82 -12.58
C PRO A 791 11.65 -7.14 -13.72
N LYS A 792 12.51 -6.18 -13.98
CA LYS A 792 13.67 -6.37 -14.81
C LYS A 792 14.82 -6.79 -13.91
N ILE A 793 15.59 -7.76 -14.38
CA ILE A 793 17.02 -7.73 -14.11
C ILE A 793 17.68 -6.71 -15.03
N ALA A 794 18.66 -5.96 -14.54
CA ALA A 794 19.66 -5.32 -15.39
C ALA A 794 20.87 -6.25 -15.47
N GLN A 795 21.14 -6.77 -16.66
CA GLN A 795 22.28 -7.63 -16.94
C GLN A 795 23.27 -6.90 -17.86
N LYS A 796 24.57 -6.93 -17.55
CA LYS A 796 25.59 -6.23 -18.33
C LYS A 796 25.60 -6.77 -19.76
N TYR A 797 25.46 -5.88 -20.73
CA TYR A 797 25.42 -6.28 -22.13
C TYR A 797 26.77 -6.84 -22.58
N VAL A 798 26.72 -7.87 -23.43
CA VAL A 798 27.91 -8.43 -24.07
C VAL A 798 28.32 -7.50 -25.20
N GLU A 799 29.22 -6.57 -24.89
CA GLU A 799 29.70 -5.51 -25.80
C GLU A 799 30.75 -5.99 -26.81
N ASN A 800 31.49 -7.04 -26.47
CA ASN A 800 32.51 -7.65 -27.33
C ASN A 800 32.15 -9.12 -27.63
N PRO A 801 31.00 -9.38 -28.30
CA PRO A 801 30.59 -10.75 -28.63
C PRO A 801 31.51 -11.34 -29.70
N VAL A 802 31.65 -12.67 -29.71
CA VAL A 802 32.19 -13.34 -30.90
C VAL A 802 31.15 -13.27 -32.01
N LEU A 803 31.57 -12.91 -33.21
CA LEU A 803 30.69 -12.72 -34.37
C LEU A 803 30.82 -13.89 -35.34
N PHE A 804 29.83 -14.05 -36.21
CA PHE A 804 29.83 -15.09 -37.24
C PHE A 804 29.67 -14.48 -38.62
N GLN A 805 30.45 -14.97 -39.59
CA GLN A 805 30.43 -14.44 -40.95
C GLN A 805 29.28 -15.05 -41.77
N ARG A 806 28.31 -14.22 -42.16
CA ARG A 806 27.17 -14.62 -43.00
C ARG A 806 27.43 -14.31 -44.47
N ALA A 807 27.65 -15.37 -45.25
CA ALA A 807 27.88 -15.27 -46.70
C ALA A 807 26.68 -14.72 -47.48
N ASP A 808 25.46 -14.94 -46.99
CA ASP A 808 24.22 -14.41 -47.56
C ASP A 808 24.03 -12.90 -47.32
N LEU A 809 24.83 -12.31 -46.43
CA LEU A 809 24.92 -10.88 -46.15
C LEU A 809 26.27 -10.32 -46.64
N GLU A 810 26.73 -10.74 -47.82
CA GLU A 810 28.00 -10.34 -48.45
C GLU A 810 29.25 -10.53 -47.57
N GLY A 811 29.20 -11.49 -46.64
CA GLY A 811 30.30 -11.77 -45.71
C GLY A 811 30.31 -10.84 -44.49
N ALA A 812 29.17 -10.23 -44.13
CA ALA A 812 29.03 -9.45 -42.92
C ALA A 812 29.18 -10.29 -41.63
N GLN A 813 29.67 -9.65 -40.57
CA GLN A 813 29.86 -10.24 -39.25
C GLN A 813 28.63 -9.96 -38.37
N VAL A 814 27.85 -11.00 -38.05
CA VAL A 814 26.61 -10.89 -37.26
C VAL A 814 26.78 -11.46 -35.85
N LYS A 815 25.95 -10.97 -34.92
CA LYS A 815 25.84 -11.56 -33.58
C LYS A 815 25.11 -12.89 -33.64
N PHE A 816 25.50 -13.84 -32.79
CA PHE A 816 24.78 -15.11 -32.64
C PHE A 816 24.77 -15.56 -31.18
N ASP A 817 23.84 -16.43 -30.85
CA ASP A 817 23.83 -17.19 -29.60
C ASP A 817 23.82 -18.70 -29.88
N VAL A 818 24.11 -19.45 -28.83
CA VAL A 818 24.18 -20.90 -28.83
C VAL A 818 23.22 -21.41 -27.76
N ARG A 819 22.23 -22.19 -28.18
CA ARG A 819 21.29 -22.85 -27.28
C ARG A 819 21.69 -24.31 -27.07
N TYR A 820 22.12 -24.64 -25.86
CA TYR A 820 22.37 -26.02 -25.44
C TYR A 820 21.15 -26.59 -24.71
N VAL A 821 20.75 -27.80 -25.07
CA VAL A 821 19.76 -28.57 -24.31
C VAL A 821 20.45 -29.25 -23.15
N ILE A 822 19.89 -29.08 -21.95
CA ILE A 822 20.40 -29.62 -20.69
C ILE A 822 19.36 -30.60 -20.15
N LEU A 823 19.81 -31.80 -19.81
CA LEU A 823 18.99 -32.86 -19.25
C LEU A 823 19.44 -33.12 -17.82
N VAL A 824 18.56 -32.88 -16.85
CA VAL A 824 18.83 -33.08 -15.42
C VAL A 824 18.10 -34.34 -14.97
N LYS A 825 18.87 -35.38 -14.64
CA LYS A 825 18.38 -36.66 -14.09
C LYS A 825 18.22 -36.61 -12.59
N SER A 826 19.12 -35.93 -11.87
CA SER A 826 19.00 -35.68 -10.45
C SER A 826 19.75 -34.42 -10.05
N VAL A 827 19.30 -33.82 -8.94
CA VAL A 827 19.94 -32.67 -8.29
C VAL A 827 20.69 -33.07 -7.00
N HIS A 828 20.46 -34.28 -6.50
CA HIS A 828 21.14 -34.79 -5.30
C HIS A 828 21.28 -36.34 -5.35
N PRO A 829 22.46 -36.89 -5.71
CA PRO A 829 23.62 -36.19 -6.26
C PRO A 829 23.30 -35.56 -7.61
N LEU A 830 24.01 -34.48 -7.96
CA LEU A 830 23.85 -33.85 -9.27
C LEU A 830 24.21 -34.84 -10.38
N SER A 831 23.26 -35.06 -11.29
CA SER A 831 23.40 -35.88 -12.50
C SER A 831 22.73 -35.14 -13.64
N ALA A 832 23.53 -34.46 -14.47
CA ALA A 832 23.07 -33.72 -15.63
C ALA A 832 23.98 -33.94 -16.86
N PHE A 833 23.39 -33.73 -18.03
CA PHE A 833 23.99 -33.97 -19.34
C PHE A 833 23.63 -32.82 -20.29
N VAL A 834 24.44 -32.61 -21.33
CA VAL A 834 24.14 -31.71 -22.45
C VAL A 834 24.08 -32.47 -23.76
N HIS A 835 23.16 -32.10 -24.63
CA HIS A 835 23.10 -32.62 -25.99
C HIS A 835 24.23 -32.02 -26.84
N ARG A 836 24.98 -32.86 -27.56
CA ARG A 836 26.17 -32.45 -28.33
C ARG A 836 25.85 -31.58 -29.54
N ASN A 837 24.69 -31.79 -30.17
CA ASN A 837 24.20 -30.85 -31.17
C ASN A 837 23.48 -29.69 -30.46
N PHE A 838 23.98 -28.48 -30.64
CA PHE A 838 23.38 -27.25 -30.15
C PHE A 838 22.64 -26.51 -31.28
N TYR A 839 21.75 -25.58 -30.91
CA TYR A 839 21.01 -24.76 -31.87
C TYR A 839 21.57 -23.35 -31.91
N LEU A 840 21.86 -22.89 -33.12
CA LEU A 840 22.31 -21.53 -33.35
C LEU A 840 21.12 -20.62 -33.64
N ARG A 841 21.24 -19.37 -33.22
CA ARG A 841 20.32 -18.28 -33.56
C ARG A 841 21.13 -17.05 -33.90
N PHE A 842 20.86 -16.48 -35.07
CA PHE A 842 21.66 -15.39 -35.63
C PHE A 842 20.86 -14.10 -35.68
N ALA A 843 21.55 -12.99 -35.44
CA ALA A 843 21.10 -11.66 -35.84
C ALA A 843 20.97 -11.58 -37.37
N ASN A 844 20.09 -10.71 -37.85
CA ASN A 844 19.84 -10.48 -39.27
C ASN A 844 20.62 -9.29 -39.84
N ARG A 845 21.33 -8.53 -38.99
CA ARG A 845 22.19 -7.42 -39.39
C ARG A 845 23.61 -7.54 -38.84
N PRO A 846 24.60 -6.87 -39.48
CA PRO A 846 25.98 -6.85 -39.00
C PRO A 846 26.06 -6.20 -37.61
N PHE A 847 26.75 -6.84 -36.66
CA PHE A 847 26.85 -6.33 -35.30
C PHE A 847 27.68 -5.03 -35.23
N HIS A 848 27.17 -4.07 -34.46
CA HIS A 848 27.82 -2.81 -34.14
C HIS A 848 27.26 -2.27 -32.82
N LEU A 849 27.91 -1.26 -32.23
CA LEU A 849 27.40 -0.52 -31.07
C LEU A 849 27.26 0.96 -31.48
N ASN A 850 26.08 1.35 -31.98
CA ASN A 850 25.82 2.73 -32.38
C ASN A 850 25.39 3.58 -31.18
N ALA A 851 25.68 4.89 -31.23
CA ALA A 851 25.27 5.83 -30.20
C ALA A 851 23.78 6.24 -30.31
N ASP A 852 23.20 6.17 -31.51
CA ASP A 852 21.88 6.75 -31.82
C ASP A 852 20.70 5.79 -31.60
N GLY A 853 20.93 4.57 -31.08
CA GLY A 853 19.88 3.60 -30.73
C GLY A 853 20.24 2.14 -30.97
N PHE A 854 19.45 1.23 -30.41
CA PHE A 854 19.62 -0.22 -30.51
C PHE A 854 18.64 -0.85 -31.52
N GLU A 855 19.14 -1.36 -32.64
CA GLU A 855 18.33 -2.07 -33.64
C GLU A 855 18.09 -3.54 -33.27
N TYR A 856 16.82 -3.98 -33.25
CA TYR A 856 16.46 -5.37 -32.90
C TYR A 856 17.21 -6.41 -33.75
N GLU A 857 17.19 -6.25 -35.08
CA GLU A 857 17.83 -7.18 -36.03
C GLU A 857 19.37 -7.28 -35.89
N THR A 858 20.01 -6.33 -35.21
CA THR A 858 21.46 -6.27 -34.96
C THR A 858 21.84 -6.92 -33.62
N HIS A 859 21.02 -6.70 -32.59
CA HIS A 859 21.39 -6.98 -31.20
C HIS A 859 20.71 -8.22 -30.58
N PHE A 860 19.60 -8.67 -31.18
CA PHE A 860 18.90 -9.89 -30.80
C PHE A 860 19.16 -11.00 -31.82
N THR A 861 18.82 -12.23 -31.43
CA THR A 861 19.08 -13.48 -32.15
C THR A 861 17.79 -14.29 -32.37
N VAL A 862 16.76 -14.04 -31.55
CA VAL A 862 15.45 -14.71 -31.59
C VAL A 862 14.58 -14.09 -32.70
N MET A 863 14.79 -14.53 -33.94
CA MET A 863 14.11 -13.98 -35.13
C MET A 863 12.85 -14.76 -35.56
N ASN A 864 12.45 -15.81 -34.84
CA ASN A 864 11.29 -16.66 -35.18
C ASN A 864 9.92 -16.04 -34.83
N TYR A 865 9.90 -14.93 -34.10
CA TYR A 865 8.67 -14.20 -33.74
C TYR A 865 8.53 -12.83 -34.42
N ALA A 866 9.47 -12.43 -35.26
CA ALA A 866 9.34 -11.24 -36.10
C ALA A 866 8.36 -11.52 -37.26
N ASP A 867 7.64 -10.50 -37.74
CA ASP A 867 6.80 -10.60 -38.94
C ASP A 867 7.37 -9.69 -40.06
N PRO A 868 7.77 -10.25 -41.23
CA PRO A 868 7.87 -11.68 -41.54
C PRO A 868 9.09 -12.33 -40.89
N ALA A 869 8.93 -13.58 -40.43
CA ALA A 869 10.00 -14.31 -39.76
C ALA A 869 11.16 -14.60 -40.73
N ARG A 870 12.34 -14.05 -40.43
CA ARG A 870 13.57 -14.21 -41.22
C ARG A 870 14.59 -15.00 -40.39
N LEU A 871 14.63 -16.31 -40.61
CA LEU A 871 15.54 -17.21 -39.92
C LEU A 871 16.71 -17.62 -40.81
N TYR A 872 17.93 -17.48 -40.28
CA TYR A 872 19.10 -18.12 -40.85
C TYR A 872 19.31 -19.46 -40.16
N HIS A 873 19.18 -20.54 -40.94
CA HIS A 873 19.32 -21.91 -40.46
C HIS A 873 20.71 -22.43 -40.83
N LEU A 874 21.50 -22.80 -39.82
CA LEU A 874 22.82 -23.41 -39.99
C LEU A 874 22.93 -24.63 -39.06
N PRO A 875 23.03 -25.86 -39.61
CA PRO A 875 23.21 -27.07 -38.81
C PRO A 875 24.54 -27.07 -38.05
N CYS A 876 24.56 -27.73 -36.88
CA CYS A 876 25.73 -27.79 -35.99
C CYS A 876 27.03 -28.20 -36.72
N ALA A 877 27.01 -29.28 -37.51
CA ALA A 877 28.19 -29.77 -38.23
C ALA A 877 28.74 -28.78 -39.29
N GLU A 878 27.85 -28.03 -39.97
CA GLU A 878 28.28 -27.01 -40.93
C GLU A 878 28.88 -25.79 -40.21
N PHE A 879 28.27 -25.37 -39.10
CA PHE A 879 28.82 -24.32 -38.24
C PHE A 879 30.22 -24.67 -37.74
N LEU A 880 30.44 -25.90 -37.24
CA LEU A 880 31.77 -26.33 -36.76
C LEU A 880 32.85 -26.22 -37.85
N THR A 881 32.50 -26.55 -39.10
CA THR A 881 33.40 -26.41 -40.25
C THR A 881 33.74 -24.93 -40.49
N LYS A 882 32.72 -24.07 -40.63
CA LYS A 882 32.90 -22.62 -40.85
C LYS A 882 33.60 -21.92 -39.69
N TRP A 883 33.36 -22.37 -38.46
CA TRP A 883 34.04 -21.90 -37.25
C TRP A 883 35.54 -22.17 -37.31
N SER A 884 35.95 -23.39 -37.72
CA SER A 884 37.38 -23.72 -37.85
C SER A 884 38.09 -22.93 -38.95
N GLU A 885 37.36 -22.49 -39.98
CA GLU A 885 37.88 -21.62 -41.05
C GLU A 885 37.99 -20.16 -40.57
N GLN A 886 36.98 -19.66 -39.85
CA GLN A 886 36.92 -18.27 -39.39
C GLN A 886 37.81 -18.00 -38.15
N TYR A 887 37.92 -18.97 -37.25
CA TYR A 887 38.64 -18.88 -35.97
C TYR A 887 39.59 -20.07 -35.76
N PRO A 888 40.59 -20.28 -36.65
CA PRO A 888 41.49 -21.44 -36.58
C PRO A 888 42.33 -21.52 -35.30
N GLU A 889 42.56 -20.39 -34.63
CA GLU A 889 43.30 -20.32 -33.36
C GLU A 889 42.44 -20.65 -32.13
N HIS A 890 41.11 -20.78 -32.30
CA HIS A 890 40.16 -21.03 -31.22
C HIS A 890 39.23 -22.23 -31.55
N PRO A 891 39.74 -23.47 -31.51
CA PRO A 891 38.96 -24.67 -31.85
C PRO A 891 37.72 -24.81 -30.95
N TRP A 892 36.60 -25.19 -31.56
CA TRP A 892 35.30 -25.25 -30.86
C TRP A 892 35.30 -26.15 -29.63
N GLU A 893 36.02 -27.27 -29.66
CA GLU A 893 36.14 -28.20 -28.52
C GLU A 893 36.63 -27.50 -27.23
N GLY A 894 37.55 -26.54 -27.35
CA GLY A 894 38.01 -25.73 -26.21
C GLY A 894 36.92 -24.78 -25.70
N VAL A 895 36.17 -24.16 -26.62
CA VAL A 895 35.04 -23.27 -26.28
C VAL A 895 33.91 -24.07 -25.61
N GLU A 896 33.52 -25.20 -26.19
CA GLU A 896 32.51 -26.12 -25.68
C GLU A 896 32.89 -26.68 -24.29
N THR A 897 34.17 -26.93 -24.03
CA THR A 897 34.64 -27.34 -22.69
C THR A 897 34.31 -26.26 -21.65
N THR A 898 34.64 -24.98 -21.92
CA THR A 898 34.30 -23.89 -21.00
C THR A 898 32.78 -23.67 -20.85
N ILE A 899 31.99 -23.96 -21.89
CA ILE A 899 30.52 -23.97 -21.80
C ILE A 899 30.04 -25.07 -20.84
N CYS A 900 30.58 -26.28 -20.94
CA CYS A 900 30.20 -27.39 -20.07
C CYS A 900 30.54 -27.09 -18.60
N GLU A 901 31.71 -26.49 -18.33
CA GLU A 901 32.13 -26.03 -17.01
C GLU A 901 31.18 -24.97 -16.43
N MET A 902 30.80 -23.96 -17.23
CA MET A 902 29.80 -22.95 -16.86
C MET A 902 28.44 -23.58 -16.48
N LEU A 903 27.95 -24.52 -17.28
CA LEU A 903 26.65 -25.16 -17.04
C LEU A 903 26.67 -26.07 -15.80
N LYS A 904 27.80 -26.71 -15.53
CA LYS A 904 28.03 -27.46 -14.28
C LYS A 904 27.96 -26.53 -13.06
N GLU A 905 28.69 -25.42 -13.09
CA GLU A 905 28.69 -24.47 -11.97
C GLU A 905 27.31 -23.82 -11.76
N MET A 906 26.60 -23.45 -12.82
CA MET A 906 25.21 -22.99 -12.73
C MET A 906 24.31 -23.96 -11.93
N LEU A 907 24.36 -25.26 -12.26
CA LEU A 907 23.59 -26.28 -11.55
C LEU A 907 24.07 -26.49 -10.11
N MET A 908 25.39 -26.43 -9.85
CA MET A 908 25.93 -26.46 -8.48
C MET A 908 25.44 -25.28 -7.63
N GLY A 909 25.31 -24.08 -8.20
CA GLY A 909 24.76 -22.90 -7.50
C GLY A 909 23.27 -23.04 -7.16
N ALA A 910 22.49 -23.64 -8.07
CA ALA A 910 21.08 -23.94 -7.87
C ALA A 910 20.83 -25.00 -6.79
N THR A 911 21.70 -26.02 -6.70
CA THR A 911 21.62 -27.11 -5.70
C THR A 911 22.30 -26.78 -4.37
N HIS A 912 23.04 -25.68 -4.27
CA HIS A 912 23.80 -25.31 -3.07
C HIS A 912 22.93 -24.97 -1.82
N LYS A 913 21.65 -24.65 -2.00
CA LYS A 913 20.72 -24.32 -0.91
C LYS A 913 19.48 -25.20 -1.01
N MET A 914 18.86 -25.46 0.15
CA MET A 914 17.54 -26.09 0.21
C MET A 914 16.46 -25.16 -0.37
N PRO A 915 15.33 -25.72 -0.85
CA PRO A 915 14.10 -24.98 -1.12
C PRO A 915 13.68 -24.02 -0.01
N PRO A 916 13.05 -22.88 -0.34
CA PRO A 916 12.69 -22.40 -1.68
C PRO A 916 13.89 -21.71 -2.37
N CYS A 917 14.99 -21.49 -1.63
CA CYS A 917 16.15 -20.76 -2.13
C CYS A 917 17.01 -21.56 -3.12
N GLY A 918 16.75 -22.85 -3.33
CA GLY A 918 17.43 -23.69 -4.31
C GLY A 918 16.49 -24.77 -4.83
N ILE A 919 16.93 -25.47 -5.88
CA ILE A 919 16.11 -26.46 -6.57
C ILE A 919 15.85 -27.67 -5.68
N GLY A 920 14.60 -28.11 -5.60
CA GLY A 920 14.16 -29.19 -4.73
C GLY A 920 14.54 -30.56 -5.27
N ALA A 921 15.08 -31.41 -4.41
CA ALA A 921 15.31 -32.81 -4.73
C ALA A 921 14.00 -33.61 -4.74
N SER A 922 13.85 -34.46 -5.75
CA SER A 922 12.75 -35.39 -5.93
C SER A 922 13.26 -36.55 -6.80
N PRO A 923 13.21 -37.82 -6.35
CA PRO A 923 13.68 -38.95 -7.17
C PRO A 923 12.86 -39.16 -8.45
N GLN A 924 11.61 -38.70 -8.43
CA GLN A 924 10.66 -38.79 -9.53
C GLN A 924 10.86 -37.68 -10.56
N SER A 925 11.60 -36.63 -10.22
CA SER A 925 11.82 -35.50 -11.11
C SER A 925 12.97 -35.78 -12.08
N ARG A 926 12.70 -35.53 -13.35
CA ARG A 926 13.65 -35.43 -14.46
C ARG A 926 13.32 -34.13 -15.18
N ALA A 927 14.26 -33.43 -15.81
CA ALA A 927 13.90 -32.21 -16.52
C ALA A 927 14.74 -31.98 -17.77
N LEU A 928 14.12 -31.30 -18.74
CA LEU A 928 14.77 -30.79 -19.94
C LEU A 928 14.66 -29.26 -19.95
N TYR A 929 15.81 -28.62 -19.88
CA TYR A 929 15.96 -27.17 -20.00
C TYR A 929 16.74 -26.84 -21.28
N ALA A 930 16.75 -25.56 -21.68
CA ALA A 930 17.80 -25.07 -22.56
C ALA A 930 18.45 -23.79 -22.03
N ALA A 931 19.78 -23.77 -21.99
CA ALA A 931 20.55 -22.58 -21.67
C ALA A 931 20.85 -21.79 -22.94
N ASP A 932 20.63 -20.48 -22.86
CA ASP A 932 20.91 -19.53 -23.93
C ASP A 932 22.26 -18.86 -23.63
N ILE A 933 23.24 -19.09 -24.49
CA ILE A 933 24.64 -18.77 -24.23
C ILE A 933 25.19 -17.85 -25.31
N MET A 934 25.87 -16.79 -24.89
CA MET A 934 26.63 -15.92 -25.79
C MET A 934 28.12 -16.16 -25.61
N LEU A 935 28.89 -16.02 -26.69
CA LEU A 935 30.34 -16.02 -26.63
C LEU A 935 30.86 -14.58 -26.64
N SER A 936 31.86 -14.28 -25.83
CA SER A 936 32.49 -12.96 -25.76
C SER A 936 34.01 -13.05 -25.71
N TRP A 937 34.69 -12.05 -26.27
CA TRP A 937 36.14 -11.90 -26.16
C TRP A 937 36.54 -11.24 -24.85
N ASP A 938 37.38 -11.91 -24.07
CA ASP A 938 38.04 -11.41 -22.86
C ASP A 938 39.55 -11.66 -22.98
N GLU A 939 40.35 -10.58 -23.08
CA GLU A 939 41.81 -10.64 -23.26
C GLU A 939 42.30 -11.58 -24.40
N GLY A 940 41.58 -11.62 -25.53
CA GLY A 940 41.91 -12.52 -26.66
C GLY A 940 41.54 -13.99 -26.45
N ARG A 941 40.84 -14.32 -25.35
CA ARG A 941 40.23 -15.63 -25.11
C ARG A 941 38.72 -15.53 -25.31
N ILE A 942 38.11 -16.62 -25.75
CA ILE A 942 36.65 -16.74 -25.79
C ILE A 942 36.17 -17.14 -24.40
N GLN A 943 35.12 -16.46 -23.93
CA GLN A 943 34.44 -16.74 -22.66
C GLN A 943 32.94 -16.93 -22.92
N PRO A 944 32.31 -17.99 -22.37
CA PRO A 944 30.87 -18.17 -22.43
C PRO A 944 30.19 -17.20 -21.45
N LYS A 945 28.96 -16.80 -21.81
CA LYS A 945 28.11 -15.89 -21.04
C LYS A 945 26.70 -16.47 -20.98
N LEU A 946 26.29 -16.94 -19.79
CA LEU A 946 24.93 -17.44 -19.57
C LEU A 946 23.94 -16.26 -19.60
N LEU A 947 22.94 -16.32 -20.49
CA LEU A 947 21.94 -15.25 -20.62
C LEU A 947 20.65 -15.56 -19.86
N GLU A 948 20.16 -16.79 -19.98
CA GLU A 948 18.94 -17.32 -19.35
C GLU A 948 18.89 -18.85 -19.48
N VAL A 949 18.02 -19.48 -18.70
CA VAL A 949 17.65 -20.90 -18.84
C VAL A 949 16.15 -20.98 -19.06
N ASN A 950 15.74 -21.69 -20.11
CA ASN A 950 14.34 -21.87 -20.49
C ASN A 950 13.84 -23.24 -20.04
N TRP A 951 12.71 -23.28 -19.31
CA TRP A 951 11.90 -24.47 -19.12
C TRP A 951 11.13 -24.78 -20.41
N MET A 952 10.94 -26.07 -20.72
CA MET A 952 10.26 -26.53 -21.95
C MET A 952 10.64 -25.72 -23.20
N PRO A 953 11.93 -25.73 -23.60
CA PRO A 953 12.37 -25.04 -24.80
C PRO A 953 11.64 -25.57 -26.05
N ASP A 954 11.45 -24.67 -27.02
CA ASP A 954 10.99 -25.05 -28.36
C ASP A 954 12.00 -25.98 -29.02
N CYS A 955 11.65 -27.27 -29.07
CA CYS A 955 12.38 -28.36 -29.69
C CYS A 955 11.89 -28.70 -31.10
N GLN A 956 11.05 -27.88 -31.75
CA GLN A 956 10.61 -28.16 -33.13
C GLN A 956 11.81 -28.32 -34.07
N ARG A 957 12.75 -27.36 -34.06
CA ARG A 957 13.98 -27.42 -34.87
C ARG A 957 14.90 -28.59 -34.46
N ALA A 958 14.83 -29.04 -33.21
CA ALA A 958 15.56 -30.22 -32.77
C ALA A 958 15.05 -31.47 -33.50
N CYS A 959 13.73 -31.66 -33.50
CA CYS A 959 13.05 -32.79 -34.12
C CYS A 959 13.09 -32.76 -35.66
N GLU A 960 13.16 -31.57 -36.27
CA GLU A 960 13.29 -31.40 -37.72
C GLU A 960 14.68 -31.77 -38.25
N TYR A 961 15.74 -31.50 -37.48
CA TYR A 961 17.12 -31.88 -37.86
C TYR A 961 17.54 -33.27 -37.37
N TYR A 962 17.00 -33.68 -36.22
CA TYR A 962 17.33 -34.93 -35.54
C TYR A 962 15.99 -35.60 -35.15
N PRO A 963 15.37 -36.41 -36.03
CA PRO A 963 14.08 -37.03 -35.76
C PRO A 963 14.04 -37.88 -34.50
N ASP A 964 15.18 -38.50 -34.14
CA ASP A 964 15.36 -39.30 -32.93
C ASP A 964 15.61 -38.48 -31.65
N PHE A 965 15.56 -37.14 -31.71
CA PHE A 965 15.86 -36.28 -30.57
C PHE A 965 15.08 -36.65 -29.30
N TYR A 966 13.75 -36.83 -29.40
CA TYR A 966 12.97 -37.24 -28.22
C TYR A 966 13.22 -38.70 -27.81
N ASN A 967 13.54 -39.58 -28.75
CA ASN A 967 13.93 -40.97 -28.46
C ASN A 967 15.19 -40.99 -27.57
N ASP A 968 16.24 -40.25 -27.96
CA ASP A 968 17.49 -40.13 -27.20
C ASP A 968 17.29 -39.41 -25.85
N VAL A 969 16.49 -38.33 -25.82
CA VAL A 969 16.14 -37.58 -24.59
C VAL A 969 15.49 -38.50 -23.55
N PHE A 970 14.47 -39.27 -23.96
CA PHE A 970 13.72 -40.13 -23.04
C PHE A 970 14.55 -41.35 -22.61
N LYS A 971 15.35 -41.93 -23.51
CA LYS A 971 16.32 -42.99 -23.20
C LYS A 971 17.31 -42.57 -22.12
N LEU A 972 17.83 -41.36 -22.20
CA LEU A 972 18.76 -40.82 -21.20
C LEU A 972 18.07 -40.55 -19.85
N LEU A 973 16.90 -39.90 -19.85
CA LEU A 973 16.23 -39.46 -18.62
C LEU A 973 15.57 -40.61 -17.83
N PHE A 974 15.01 -41.60 -18.52
CA PHE A 974 14.12 -42.59 -17.93
C PHE A 974 14.56 -44.06 -18.10
N LEU A 975 15.47 -44.38 -19.02
CA LEU A 975 15.98 -45.75 -19.24
C LEU A 975 17.46 -45.94 -18.86
N ASP A 976 18.11 -44.91 -18.31
CA ASP A 976 19.55 -44.87 -18.01
C ASP A 976 20.48 -45.22 -19.19
N GLN A 977 19.98 -45.06 -20.43
CA GLN A 977 20.74 -45.33 -21.65
C GLN A 977 21.58 -44.11 -22.05
N GLU A 978 22.78 -44.03 -21.49
CA GLU A 978 23.72 -42.92 -21.70
C GLU A 978 24.42 -43.03 -23.07
N ASN A 979 23.76 -42.54 -24.12
CA ASN A 979 24.33 -42.43 -25.46
C ASN A 979 25.38 -41.30 -25.51
N PHE A 980 26.62 -41.61 -25.18
CA PHE A 980 27.73 -40.65 -25.16
C PHE A 980 28.15 -40.11 -26.54
N ASP A 981 27.63 -40.64 -27.66
CA ASP A 981 27.82 -40.06 -28.99
C ASP A 981 26.80 -38.93 -29.26
N VAL A 982 25.69 -38.89 -28.52
CA VAL A 982 24.64 -37.86 -28.59
C VAL A 982 24.73 -36.86 -27.43
N PHE A 983 25.12 -37.33 -26.23
CA PHE A 983 25.21 -36.53 -25.02
C PHE A 983 26.63 -36.44 -24.45
N ARG A 984 26.89 -35.40 -23.66
CA ARG A 984 28.09 -35.27 -22.81
C ARG A 984 27.64 -35.05 -21.36
N SER A 985 28.19 -35.81 -20.42
CA SER A 985 28.00 -35.53 -18.97
C SER A 985 28.60 -34.18 -18.62
N ILE A 986 27.90 -33.40 -17.78
CA ILE A 986 28.44 -32.18 -17.16
C ILE A 986 28.77 -32.34 -15.67
N ASN A 987 28.72 -33.58 -15.15
CA ASN A 987 29.13 -33.94 -13.78
C ASN A 987 30.62 -34.32 -13.72
#